data_AF-A0A954GID0-F1
#
_entry.id   AF-A0A954GID0-F1
#
_cell.length_a   1.000
_cell.length_b   1.000
_cell.length_c   1.000
_cell.angle_alpha   90.00
_cell.angle_beta   90.00
_cell.angle_gamma   90.00
#
_symmetry.space_group_name_H-M   'P 1'
#
loop_
_entity.id
_entity.type
_entity.pdbx_description
1 polymer ?
#
loop_
_entity_poly.entity_id
_entity_poly.type
_entity_poly.pdbx_seq_one_letter_code
_entity_poly.pdbx_strand_id
1 'polypeptide(L)'
;MRELLRLMFASCVMLGLASSTCHAELPLSVEVDASTPQARSDGPIPVSLRLRWHGPGVFDGALRLSLRDSIEGTLVQLETDPLYLMEEEQVYRLLFPAFHAEDALGEFELRMSCDYDGERHTLPSLLLRVPRIEQRRLAVLVVGDASLPSTNVNRVVDSLDLESFNPLSEQSQVTTITNNMAADLLAEDPLQFCTYDLVVVLSSELARIKQKQLDALRAWTLAGGSLLVLSEGPVGGPQLAFLDALVDASDQPEVSLVLNSEGHLILPDEQDVIRVRSGLGRVVIASSEITRPGELKTPQWRRTTAFLWKFQQAHVESVAEQGEWDLDAVKQAAIEYGLDGRWGGSGNTDDSMLEVMASRLYPQTITGGSGMLEQLLPSGLRLVPISLMFLLLLLYLGAIGPFDYWFLGKLRQRKLTWVLFPVMTAAFTGLAVWTSDQYMSSNDDRNTLVIRDMDDDGRPLRENRIELLFPGRSTTMRSDYQRSLFMPLNHGSYMMASNWQYNPATQSYEPEQQGMSGAPAILGRMPSRFEVRQQIAQWTPQLNRSLSIPLPEEQSPDQKAEAQSFNWRTNINWSDQKQIDQLTQRIRTSFGSQASAYLYHQKERRVLIGPEQFFQDEDELQQVWMAAGYWSQRKIDFLKELCVRSQPGWFGVVSQTSPGCGPMLEDLAILDRSDPHAWLLVIALAEGEDIVLYRKLYREEPVQ
;
A
#
# COMPACT_ATOMS: atom_id res chain seq x y z
N MET A 1 73.27 -24.24 -14.70
CA MET A 1 72.31 -23.39 -13.95
C MET A 1 71.23 -22.72 -14.81
N ARG A 2 71.29 -22.75 -16.16
CA ARG A 2 70.18 -22.32 -17.04
C ARG A 2 69.30 -23.46 -17.56
N GLU A 3 69.70 -24.73 -17.39
CA GLU A 3 68.88 -25.90 -17.78
C GLU A 3 68.06 -26.52 -16.63
N LEU A 4 68.34 -26.17 -15.37
CA LEU A 4 67.56 -26.62 -14.21
C LEU A 4 66.30 -25.75 -13.96
N LEU A 5 66.21 -24.58 -14.61
CA LEU A 5 65.08 -23.66 -14.47
C LEU A 5 63.98 -23.84 -15.53
N ARG A 6 64.26 -24.54 -16.64
CA ARG A 6 63.26 -24.80 -17.70
C ARG A 6 62.44 -26.07 -17.46
N LEU A 7 62.96 -27.02 -16.67
CA LEU A 7 62.25 -28.25 -16.30
C LEU A 7 61.29 -28.10 -15.11
N MET A 8 61.44 -27.07 -14.27
CA MET A 8 60.49 -26.79 -13.18
C MET A 8 59.27 -25.95 -13.59
N PHE A 9 59.30 -25.28 -14.74
CA PHE A 9 58.14 -24.49 -15.23
C PHE A 9 57.17 -25.30 -16.10
N ALA A 10 57.55 -26.51 -16.55
CA ALA A 10 56.73 -27.36 -17.39
C ALA A 10 55.88 -28.41 -16.64
N SER A 11 56.10 -28.59 -15.32
CA SER A 11 55.35 -29.59 -14.52
C SER A 11 54.29 -29.03 -13.57
N CYS A 12 54.12 -27.70 -13.46
CA CYS A 12 53.00 -27.10 -12.72
C CYS A 12 51.81 -26.70 -13.60
N VAL A 13 51.85 -27.05 -14.89
CA VAL A 13 50.74 -26.81 -15.85
C VAL A 13 49.84 -28.05 -16.01
N MET A 14 50.10 -29.16 -15.33
CA MET A 14 49.38 -30.42 -15.51
C MET A 14 48.95 -31.07 -14.19
N LEU A 15 48.26 -30.34 -13.30
CA LEU A 15 47.38 -30.92 -12.26
C LEU A 15 46.52 -29.87 -11.54
N GLY A 16 46.07 -28.85 -12.27
CA GLY A 16 44.85 -28.12 -11.94
C GLY A 16 43.67 -28.82 -12.61
N LEU A 17 43.39 -30.07 -12.23
CA LEU A 17 42.06 -30.66 -12.43
C LEU A 17 41.12 -29.93 -11.46
N ALA A 18 40.84 -28.65 -11.75
CA ALA A 18 39.53 -28.12 -11.49
C ALA A 18 38.62 -28.99 -12.35
N SER A 19 38.02 -29.99 -11.73
CA SER A 19 36.75 -30.53 -12.17
C SER A 19 35.84 -29.32 -12.36
N SER A 20 35.81 -28.79 -13.58
CA SER A 20 34.61 -28.20 -14.14
C SER A 20 33.58 -29.30 -14.03
N THR A 21 32.90 -29.36 -12.89
CA THR A 21 31.59 -29.98 -12.82
C THR A 21 30.80 -29.22 -13.86
N CYS A 22 30.71 -29.82 -15.05
CA CYS A 22 29.67 -29.54 -16.01
C CYS A 22 28.39 -29.78 -15.22
N HIS A 23 27.86 -28.72 -14.60
CA HIS A 23 26.55 -28.78 -13.97
C HIS A 23 25.62 -29.22 -15.09
N ALA A 24 25.08 -30.43 -14.97
CA ALA A 24 24.04 -30.88 -15.87
C ALA A 24 22.96 -29.80 -15.84
N GLU A 25 22.69 -29.21 -17.00
CA GLU A 25 21.61 -28.23 -17.13
C GLU A 25 20.33 -28.91 -16.62
N LEU A 26 19.72 -28.30 -15.61
CA LEU A 26 18.47 -28.81 -15.07
C LEU A 26 17.43 -28.78 -16.21
N PRO A 27 16.69 -29.88 -16.45
CA PRO A 27 15.74 -29.94 -17.55
C PRO A 27 14.42 -29.21 -17.22
N LEU A 28 14.52 -28.02 -16.63
CA LEU A 28 13.42 -27.12 -16.31
C LEU A 28 13.64 -25.80 -17.03
N SER A 29 12.76 -25.44 -17.96
CA SER A 29 12.74 -24.11 -18.58
C SER A 29 11.70 -23.23 -17.89
N VAL A 30 12.08 -21.98 -17.62
CA VAL A 30 11.22 -20.97 -17.00
C VAL A 30 11.25 -19.70 -17.82
N GLU A 31 10.08 -19.19 -18.19
CA GLU A 31 9.91 -17.93 -18.91
C GLU A 31 8.80 -17.10 -18.27
N VAL A 32 8.84 -15.77 -18.42
CA VAL A 32 7.67 -14.94 -18.11
C VAL A 32 6.63 -15.18 -19.19
N ASP A 33 5.42 -15.55 -18.79
CA ASP A 33 4.31 -15.71 -19.72
C ASP A 33 3.91 -14.35 -20.30
N ALA A 34 3.68 -14.31 -21.61
CA ALA A 34 3.27 -13.10 -22.33
C ALA A 34 1.92 -12.53 -21.85
N SER A 35 1.09 -13.35 -21.19
CA SER A 35 -0.16 -12.93 -20.56
C SER A 35 0.04 -12.30 -19.18
N THR A 36 1.28 -12.14 -18.71
CA THR A 36 1.56 -11.47 -17.43
C THR A 36 1.03 -10.04 -17.49
N PRO A 37 0.09 -9.66 -16.60
CA PRO A 37 -0.41 -8.30 -16.57
C PRO A 37 0.71 -7.32 -16.25
N GLN A 38 0.66 -6.14 -16.85
CA GLN A 38 1.57 -5.06 -16.48
C GLN A 38 1.17 -4.50 -15.11
N ALA A 39 2.16 -4.29 -14.24
CA ALA A 39 1.95 -3.77 -12.90
C ALA A 39 1.61 -2.28 -12.89
N ARG A 40 0.67 -1.87 -12.03
CA ARG A 40 0.34 -0.47 -11.73
C ARG A 40 1.17 0.08 -10.56
N SER A 41 1.25 1.39 -10.43
CA SER A 41 1.90 2.04 -9.29
C SER A 41 1.14 1.74 -7.99
N ASP A 42 1.84 1.48 -6.89
CA ASP A 42 1.28 1.18 -5.55
C ASP A 42 0.34 -0.04 -5.46
N GLY A 43 0.32 -0.88 -6.48
CA GLY A 43 -0.39 -2.17 -6.49
C GLY A 43 0.57 -3.36 -6.45
N PRO A 44 0.08 -4.57 -6.08
CA PRO A 44 0.88 -5.78 -6.17
C PRO A 44 1.36 -6.03 -7.61
N ILE A 45 2.53 -6.65 -7.75
CA ILE A 45 3.14 -6.94 -9.07
C ILE A 45 2.77 -8.38 -9.46
N PRO A 46 1.89 -8.57 -10.46
CA PRO A 46 1.54 -9.91 -10.93
C PRO A 46 2.65 -10.47 -11.82
N VAL A 47 2.97 -11.74 -11.63
CA VAL A 47 3.91 -12.48 -12.48
C VAL A 47 3.30 -13.83 -12.83
N SER A 48 3.24 -14.14 -14.12
CA SER A 48 2.89 -15.48 -14.60
C SER A 48 4.14 -16.13 -15.16
N LEU A 49 4.56 -17.26 -14.58
CA LEU A 49 5.70 -18.03 -15.04
C LEU A 49 5.22 -19.22 -15.86
N ARG A 50 5.75 -19.37 -17.06
CA ARG A 50 5.58 -20.55 -17.89
C ARG A 50 6.70 -21.53 -17.54
N LEU A 51 6.32 -22.68 -16.98
CA LEU A 51 7.22 -23.73 -16.54
C LEU A 51 7.08 -24.91 -17.51
N ARG A 52 8.20 -25.43 -18.03
CA ARG A 52 8.23 -26.68 -18.80
C ARG A 52 9.31 -27.59 -18.26
N TRP A 53 8.91 -28.82 -17.94
CA TRP A 53 9.81 -29.86 -17.51
C TRP A 53 10.12 -30.81 -18.68
N HIS A 54 11.39 -31.08 -18.89
CA HIS A 54 11.91 -31.94 -19.95
C HIS A 54 12.65 -33.17 -19.40
N GLY A 55 12.66 -33.33 -18.08
CA GLY A 55 13.36 -34.43 -17.42
C GLY A 55 12.52 -35.71 -17.37
N PRO A 56 13.14 -36.86 -17.13
CA PRO A 56 12.42 -38.09 -16.91
C PRO A 56 11.63 -38.02 -15.60
N GLY A 57 10.32 -38.32 -15.65
CA GLY A 57 9.47 -38.35 -14.46
C GLY A 57 8.87 -36.99 -14.09
N VAL A 58 8.57 -36.79 -12.81
CA VAL A 58 7.91 -35.58 -12.29
C VAL A 58 8.95 -34.74 -11.58
N PHE A 59 8.98 -33.44 -11.88
CA PHE A 59 9.72 -32.49 -11.05
C PHE A 59 8.99 -32.34 -9.71
N ASP A 60 9.69 -32.56 -8.60
CA ASP A 60 9.22 -32.33 -7.24
C ASP A 60 10.21 -31.41 -6.54
N GLY A 61 9.85 -30.13 -6.39
CA GLY A 61 10.75 -29.13 -5.83
C GLY A 61 10.09 -27.76 -5.67
N ALA A 62 10.63 -26.94 -4.78
CA ALA A 62 10.18 -25.56 -4.58
C ALA A 62 10.98 -24.59 -5.47
N LEU A 63 10.30 -23.54 -5.96
CA LEU A 63 10.97 -22.41 -6.58
C LEU A 63 11.30 -21.36 -5.51
N ARG A 64 12.53 -20.88 -5.53
CA ARG A 64 13.00 -19.75 -4.73
C ARG A 64 13.27 -18.60 -5.68
N LEU A 65 12.52 -17.53 -5.52
CA LEU A 65 12.56 -16.32 -6.30
C LEU A 65 13.11 -15.18 -5.46
N SER A 66 13.94 -14.34 -6.04
CA SER A 66 14.46 -13.14 -5.43
C SER A 66 14.27 -11.98 -6.38
N LEU A 67 13.43 -11.04 -5.97
CA LEU A 67 13.19 -9.82 -6.72
C LEU A 67 14.22 -8.77 -6.30
N ARG A 68 14.93 -8.20 -7.28
CA ARG A 68 16.01 -7.27 -7.02
C ARG A 68 15.87 -5.99 -7.82
N ASP A 69 16.11 -4.88 -7.16
CA ASP A 69 16.35 -3.58 -7.76
C ASP A 69 17.85 -3.37 -7.99
N SER A 70 18.20 -2.58 -9.01
CA SER A 70 19.60 -2.32 -9.35
C SER A 70 20.32 -1.41 -8.35
N ILE A 71 19.57 -0.62 -7.58
CA ILE A 71 20.05 0.34 -6.59
C ILE A 71 19.85 -0.23 -5.17
N GLU A 72 18.61 -0.59 -4.81
CA GLU A 72 18.28 -1.04 -3.43
C GLU A 72 18.73 -2.49 -3.14
N GLY A 73 19.05 -3.27 -4.17
CA GLY A 73 19.46 -4.67 -4.00
C GLY A 73 18.26 -5.62 -3.90
N THR A 74 18.21 -6.49 -2.89
CA THR A 74 17.12 -7.48 -2.80
C THR A 74 15.91 -6.87 -2.09
N LEU A 75 14.79 -6.82 -2.78
CA LEU A 75 13.54 -6.24 -2.24
C LEU A 75 12.75 -7.28 -1.45
N VAL A 76 12.63 -8.49 -2.00
CA VAL A 76 11.87 -9.58 -1.41
C VAL A 76 12.41 -10.93 -1.90
N GLN A 77 12.31 -11.93 -1.03
CA GLN A 77 12.52 -13.33 -1.38
C GLN A 77 11.18 -14.06 -1.29
N LEU A 78 10.87 -14.91 -2.26
CA LEU A 78 9.67 -15.74 -2.26
C LEU A 78 10.06 -17.19 -2.45
N GLU A 79 9.57 -18.08 -1.62
CA GLU A 79 9.73 -19.52 -1.76
C GLU A 79 8.34 -20.15 -1.86
N THR A 80 8.10 -20.83 -2.98
CA THR A 80 6.81 -21.45 -3.28
C THR A 80 6.63 -22.73 -2.46
N ASP A 81 5.39 -23.20 -2.36
CA ASP A 81 5.15 -24.61 -2.03
C ASP A 81 5.82 -25.52 -3.08
N PRO A 82 6.11 -26.79 -2.74
CA PRO A 82 6.62 -27.76 -3.70
C PRO A 82 5.72 -27.84 -4.94
N LEU A 83 6.34 -27.69 -6.12
CA LEU A 83 5.68 -27.80 -7.41
C LEU A 83 5.83 -29.22 -7.95
N TYR A 84 4.76 -29.74 -8.53
CA TYR A 84 4.71 -31.03 -9.20
C TYR A 84 4.52 -30.82 -10.70
N LEU A 85 5.63 -30.74 -11.44
CA LEU A 85 5.58 -30.49 -12.89
C LEU A 85 5.69 -31.81 -13.66
N MET A 86 4.79 -32.00 -14.61
CA MET A 86 4.81 -33.09 -15.58
C MET A 86 5.46 -32.60 -16.89
N GLU A 87 5.61 -33.45 -17.90
CA GLU A 87 6.14 -33.07 -19.23
C GLU A 87 5.31 -31.99 -19.96
N GLU A 88 4.12 -31.68 -19.45
CA GLU A 88 3.25 -30.63 -19.99
C GLU A 88 3.63 -29.24 -19.47
N GLU A 89 3.36 -28.23 -20.30
CA GLU A 89 3.52 -26.83 -19.92
C GLU A 89 2.52 -26.43 -18.84
N GLN A 90 3.02 -25.77 -17.78
CA GLN A 90 2.19 -25.25 -16.70
C GLN A 90 2.44 -23.76 -16.50
N VAL A 91 1.37 -22.99 -16.31
CA VAL A 91 1.45 -21.56 -15.98
C VAL A 91 1.25 -21.37 -14.48
N TYR A 92 2.28 -20.89 -13.80
CA TYR A 92 2.27 -20.60 -12.38
C TYR A 92 2.12 -19.10 -12.12
N ARG A 93 1.00 -18.70 -11.51
CA ARG A 93 0.67 -17.29 -11.23
C ARG A 93 0.98 -16.94 -9.78
N LEU A 94 1.77 -15.90 -9.60
CA LEU A 94 2.18 -15.37 -8.30
C LEU A 94 2.03 -13.84 -8.26
N LEU A 95 1.93 -13.30 -7.05
CA LEU A 95 1.94 -11.87 -6.79
C LEU A 95 3.17 -11.53 -5.93
N PHE A 96 3.85 -10.44 -6.25
CA PHE A 96 4.81 -9.79 -5.36
C PHE A 96 4.17 -8.57 -4.69
N PRO A 97 4.70 -8.12 -3.53
CA PRO A 97 4.34 -6.84 -2.92
C PRO A 97 4.51 -5.66 -3.88
N ALA A 98 3.91 -4.53 -3.52
CA ALA A 98 3.92 -3.30 -4.32
C ALA A 98 5.27 -2.57 -4.19
N PHE A 99 6.19 -2.77 -5.13
CA PHE A 99 7.47 -2.05 -5.18
C PHE A 99 7.50 -1.09 -6.37
N HIS A 100 8.33 -0.04 -6.25
CA HIS A 100 8.66 0.89 -7.34
C HIS A 100 10.11 0.72 -7.72
N ALA A 101 10.42 0.82 -9.01
CA ALA A 101 11.80 0.89 -9.43
C ALA A 101 12.35 2.31 -9.22
N GLU A 102 13.49 2.39 -8.55
CA GLU A 102 14.28 3.62 -8.44
C GLU A 102 15.14 3.85 -9.68
N ASP A 103 15.37 2.80 -10.47
CA ASP A 103 16.20 2.87 -11.65
C ASP A 103 15.51 3.59 -12.83
N ALA A 104 16.35 4.14 -13.73
CA ALA A 104 15.85 4.92 -14.86
C ALA A 104 15.05 4.06 -15.87
N LEU A 105 15.27 2.73 -15.87
CA LEU A 105 14.70 1.79 -16.83
C LEU A 105 13.33 1.25 -16.38
N GLY A 106 13.01 1.30 -15.09
CA GLY A 106 11.81 0.71 -14.53
C GLY A 106 11.84 -0.81 -14.55
N GLU A 107 12.97 -1.42 -14.19
CA GLU A 107 13.19 -2.86 -14.32
C GLU A 107 13.67 -3.51 -13.02
N PHE A 108 13.07 -4.65 -12.67
CA PHE A 108 13.57 -5.53 -11.61
C PHE A 108 14.18 -6.80 -12.19
N GLU A 109 15.27 -7.25 -11.58
CA GLU A 109 15.84 -8.57 -11.85
C GLU A 109 15.15 -9.62 -10.98
N LEU A 110 14.46 -10.56 -11.62
CA LEU A 110 13.91 -11.76 -10.99
C LEU A 110 14.94 -12.89 -11.09
N ARG A 111 15.65 -13.16 -9.99
CA ARG A 111 16.53 -14.32 -9.88
C ARG A 111 15.77 -15.51 -9.36
N MET A 112 16.02 -16.67 -9.96
CA MET A 112 15.31 -17.90 -9.59
C MET A 112 16.30 -19.04 -9.34
N SER A 113 15.96 -19.87 -8.38
CA SER A 113 16.64 -21.14 -8.14
C SER A 113 15.60 -22.16 -7.71
N CYS A 114 15.93 -23.43 -7.83
CA CYS A 114 15.09 -24.52 -7.34
C CYS A 114 15.96 -25.58 -6.71
N ASP A 115 15.36 -26.34 -5.79
CA ASP A 115 16.00 -27.50 -5.20
C ASP A 115 15.43 -28.75 -5.90
N TYR A 116 16.30 -29.57 -6.51
CA TYR A 116 15.95 -30.81 -7.21
C TYR A 116 17.01 -31.87 -6.89
N ASP A 117 16.58 -33.10 -6.58
CA ASP A 117 17.47 -34.21 -6.18
C ASP A 117 18.45 -33.86 -5.04
N GLY A 118 18.03 -32.97 -4.13
CA GLY A 118 18.85 -32.52 -3.01
C GLY A 118 19.94 -31.50 -3.36
N GLU A 119 20.07 -31.10 -4.63
CA GLU A 119 20.97 -30.05 -5.09
C GLU A 119 20.20 -28.78 -5.48
N ARG A 120 20.86 -27.62 -5.30
CA ARG A 120 20.31 -26.34 -5.71
C ARG A 120 20.76 -26.01 -7.12
N HIS A 121 19.80 -25.75 -7.99
CA HIS A 121 20.03 -25.35 -9.37
C HIS A 121 19.60 -23.90 -9.56
N THR A 122 20.49 -23.08 -10.10
CA THR A 122 20.19 -21.70 -10.50
C THR A 122 19.54 -21.69 -11.88
N LEU A 123 18.43 -20.98 -12.00
CA LEU A 123 17.70 -20.79 -13.25
C LEU A 123 18.08 -19.44 -13.89
N PRO A 124 17.78 -19.22 -15.18
CA PRO A 124 18.02 -17.93 -15.82
C PRO A 124 17.31 -16.78 -15.11
N SER A 125 17.99 -15.64 -14.95
CA SER A 125 17.36 -14.41 -14.47
C SER A 125 16.39 -13.85 -15.52
N LEU A 126 15.28 -13.29 -15.07
CA LEU A 126 14.29 -12.62 -15.91
C LEU A 126 14.21 -11.13 -15.54
N LEU A 127 13.89 -10.27 -16.50
CA LEU A 127 13.65 -8.84 -16.24
C LEU A 127 12.14 -8.59 -16.20
N LEU A 128 11.68 -7.92 -15.14
CA LEU A 128 10.30 -7.52 -14.95
C LEU A 128 10.18 -6.01 -15.11
N ARG A 129 9.30 -5.57 -16.01
CA ARG A 129 9.00 -4.14 -16.17
C ARG A 129 7.99 -3.68 -15.13
N VAL A 130 8.37 -2.68 -14.36
CA VAL A 130 7.58 -2.10 -13.28
C VAL A 130 7.43 -0.58 -13.47
N PRO A 131 6.52 0.07 -12.73
CA PRO A 131 6.47 1.52 -12.69
C PRO A 131 7.73 2.11 -12.06
N ARG A 132 8.16 3.26 -12.59
CA ARG A 132 9.24 4.07 -12.02
C ARG A 132 8.67 4.97 -10.93
N ILE A 133 9.51 5.36 -9.97
CA ILE A 133 9.07 6.21 -8.86
C ILE A 133 8.54 7.59 -9.30
N GLU A 134 9.01 8.11 -10.43
CA GLU A 134 8.57 9.40 -11.00
C GLU A 134 7.34 9.26 -11.93
N GLN A 135 6.77 8.06 -12.05
CA GLN A 135 5.63 7.79 -12.91
C GLN A 135 4.50 7.09 -12.16
N ARG A 136 3.28 7.55 -12.40
CA ARG A 136 2.07 6.80 -12.06
C ARG A 136 1.61 6.00 -13.25
N ARG A 137 1.59 4.69 -13.10
CA ARG A 137 0.96 3.79 -14.05
C ARG A 137 -0.38 3.34 -13.48
N LEU A 138 -1.46 3.56 -14.22
CA LEU A 138 -2.82 3.14 -13.87
C LEU A 138 -3.21 1.93 -14.72
N ALA A 139 -3.84 0.91 -14.15
CA ALA A 139 -4.17 -0.31 -14.87
C ALA A 139 -5.67 -0.53 -15.05
N VAL A 140 -6.08 -0.70 -16.30
CA VAL A 140 -7.42 -1.11 -16.70
C VAL A 140 -7.40 -2.58 -17.08
N LEU A 141 -8.23 -3.40 -16.44
CA LEU A 141 -8.49 -4.78 -16.86
C LEU A 141 -9.71 -4.79 -17.78
N VAL A 142 -9.54 -5.29 -19.00
CA VAL A 142 -10.63 -5.54 -19.95
C VAL A 142 -10.93 -7.03 -19.95
N VAL A 143 -12.13 -7.38 -19.51
CA VAL A 143 -12.65 -8.75 -19.52
C VAL A 143 -13.29 -9.00 -20.88
N GLY A 144 -12.53 -9.64 -21.76
CA GLY A 144 -12.81 -9.72 -23.19
C GLY A 144 -11.96 -10.79 -23.86
N ASP A 145 -12.42 -11.29 -25.01
CA ASP A 145 -11.59 -12.13 -25.86
C ASP A 145 -10.52 -11.26 -26.54
N ALA A 146 -9.26 -11.41 -26.09
CA ALA A 146 -8.12 -10.69 -26.63
C ALA A 146 -7.89 -10.95 -28.14
N SER A 147 -8.43 -12.06 -28.68
CA SER A 147 -8.29 -12.42 -30.10
C SER A 147 -9.29 -11.71 -31.02
N LEU A 148 -10.32 -11.06 -30.45
CA LEU A 148 -11.36 -10.34 -31.20
C LEU A 148 -11.51 -8.89 -30.69
N PRO A 149 -10.49 -8.02 -30.86
CA PRO A 149 -10.67 -6.61 -30.55
C PRO A 149 -11.69 -6.02 -31.50
N SER A 150 -12.91 -5.76 -31.00
CA SER A 150 -13.84 -4.93 -31.74
C SER A 150 -13.30 -3.50 -31.72
N THR A 151 -13.30 -2.81 -32.86
CA THR A 151 -12.82 -1.43 -32.95
C THR A 151 -13.56 -0.47 -32.00
N ASN A 152 -14.74 -0.86 -31.53
CA ASN A 152 -15.53 -0.07 -30.59
C ASN A 152 -15.05 -0.25 -29.15
N VAL A 153 -14.69 -1.47 -28.73
CA VAL A 153 -14.17 -1.71 -27.37
C VAL A 153 -12.86 -0.98 -27.15
N ASN A 154 -11.93 -1.03 -28.11
CA ASN A 154 -10.67 -0.30 -28.00
C ASN A 154 -10.92 1.21 -27.84
N ARG A 155 -11.88 1.79 -28.58
CA ARG A 155 -12.23 3.21 -28.42
C ARG A 155 -12.79 3.54 -27.04
N VAL A 156 -13.61 2.66 -26.48
CA VAL A 156 -14.12 2.84 -25.11
C VAL A 156 -12.92 2.85 -24.15
N VAL A 157 -12.02 1.88 -24.26
CA VAL A 157 -10.84 1.77 -23.39
C VAL A 157 -9.92 2.98 -23.56
N ASP A 158 -9.58 3.38 -24.79
CA ASP A 158 -8.76 4.56 -25.08
C ASP A 158 -9.42 5.85 -24.52
N SER A 159 -10.75 5.93 -24.53
CA SER A 159 -11.47 7.08 -23.96
C SER A 159 -11.48 7.12 -22.42
N LEU A 160 -10.97 6.07 -21.77
CA LEU A 160 -10.76 6.00 -20.33
C LEU A 160 -9.34 6.43 -19.93
N ASP A 161 -8.45 6.74 -20.87
CA ASP A 161 -7.09 7.18 -20.53
C ASP A 161 -7.13 8.46 -19.70
N LEU A 162 -6.67 8.40 -18.44
CA LEU A 162 -6.74 9.52 -17.52
C LEU A 162 -5.89 10.70 -17.99
N GLU A 163 -4.74 10.42 -18.58
CA GLU A 163 -3.82 11.42 -19.13
C GLU A 163 -4.45 12.27 -20.24
N SER A 164 -5.52 11.79 -20.89
CA SER A 164 -6.23 12.57 -21.90
C SER A 164 -6.98 13.78 -21.34
N PHE A 165 -7.20 13.82 -20.01
CA PHE A 165 -7.83 14.92 -19.28
C PHE A 165 -6.81 15.86 -18.61
N ASN A 166 -5.50 15.62 -18.81
CA ASN A 166 -4.45 16.41 -18.18
C ASN A 166 -4.15 17.69 -18.99
N PRO A 167 -4.40 18.91 -18.45
CA PRO A 167 -4.04 20.15 -19.12
C PRO A 167 -2.52 20.35 -19.26
N LEU A 168 -1.69 19.57 -18.56
CA LEU A 168 -0.23 19.62 -18.58
C LEU A 168 0.40 18.46 -19.37
N SER A 169 -0.27 17.98 -20.43
CA SER A 169 0.04 16.73 -21.15
C SER A 169 1.47 16.57 -21.68
N GLU A 170 2.26 17.65 -21.79
CA GLU A 170 3.68 17.58 -22.19
C GLU A 170 4.58 16.91 -21.13
N GLN A 171 4.09 16.73 -19.90
CA GLN A 171 4.81 16.10 -18.79
C GLN A 171 4.28 14.67 -18.53
N SER A 172 4.91 13.66 -19.15
CA SER A 172 4.52 12.23 -19.13
C SER A 172 4.73 11.53 -17.76
N GLN A 173 4.05 12.01 -16.72
CA GLN A 173 4.10 11.43 -15.36
C GLN A 173 2.97 10.45 -15.07
N VAL A 174 1.92 10.40 -15.89
CA VAL A 174 0.84 9.40 -15.78
C VAL A 174 0.72 8.64 -17.08
N THR A 175 0.43 7.35 -16.97
CA THR A 175 0.09 6.51 -18.12
C THR A 175 -0.97 5.50 -17.73
N THR A 176 -2.01 5.40 -18.54
CA THR A 176 -3.01 4.34 -18.42
C THR A 176 -2.56 3.15 -19.26
N ILE A 177 -2.56 1.96 -18.66
CA ILE A 177 -2.23 0.69 -19.34
C ILE A 177 -3.43 -0.23 -19.34
N THR A 178 -3.56 -1.00 -20.42
CA THR A 178 -4.63 -1.96 -20.60
C THR A 178 -4.11 -3.38 -20.51
N ASN A 179 -4.76 -4.18 -19.66
CA ASN A 179 -4.56 -5.62 -19.54
C ASN A 179 -5.82 -6.33 -20.03
N ASN A 180 -5.68 -7.39 -20.82
CA ASN A 180 -6.82 -8.16 -21.33
C ASN A 180 -6.86 -9.55 -20.68
N MET A 181 -8.05 -10.01 -20.33
CA MET A 181 -8.24 -11.33 -19.73
C MET A 181 -9.59 -11.93 -20.14
N ALA A 182 -9.61 -13.23 -20.44
CA ALA A 182 -10.86 -13.95 -20.68
C ALA A 182 -11.65 -14.15 -19.37
N ALA A 183 -12.98 -14.21 -19.45
CA ALA A 183 -13.85 -14.35 -18.27
C ALA A 183 -13.53 -15.58 -17.40
N ASP A 184 -13.16 -16.70 -18.02
CA ASP A 184 -12.85 -17.96 -17.34
C ASP A 184 -11.53 -17.92 -16.57
N LEU A 185 -10.65 -16.95 -16.88
CA LEU A 185 -9.36 -16.73 -16.21
C LEU A 185 -9.43 -15.69 -15.09
N LEU A 186 -10.58 -15.03 -14.90
CA LEU A 186 -10.76 -14.07 -13.80
C LEU A 186 -10.48 -14.70 -12.45
N ALA A 187 -9.90 -13.91 -11.54
CA ALA A 187 -9.58 -14.35 -10.21
C ALA A 187 -10.85 -14.62 -9.37
N GLU A 188 -10.79 -15.64 -8.52
CA GLU A 188 -11.80 -15.94 -7.49
C GLU A 188 -11.47 -15.28 -6.13
N ASP A 189 -10.35 -14.56 -6.04
CA ASP A 189 -9.92 -13.82 -4.85
C ASP A 189 -9.94 -12.31 -5.14
N PRO A 190 -10.67 -11.48 -4.35
CA PRO A 190 -10.73 -10.03 -4.56
C PRO A 190 -9.36 -9.36 -4.54
N LEU A 191 -8.38 -9.90 -3.81
CA LEU A 191 -7.06 -9.29 -3.67
C LEU A 191 -6.22 -9.37 -4.96
N GLN A 192 -6.54 -10.28 -5.87
CA GLN A 192 -5.90 -10.31 -7.18
C GLN A 192 -6.34 -9.15 -8.08
N PHE A 193 -7.52 -8.56 -7.84
CA PHE A 193 -7.96 -7.37 -8.57
C PHE A 193 -7.26 -6.09 -8.11
N CYS A 194 -6.53 -6.10 -6.99
CA CYS A 194 -5.75 -4.96 -6.51
C CYS A 194 -4.59 -4.56 -7.45
N THR A 195 -4.26 -5.40 -8.43
CA THR A 195 -3.34 -5.05 -9.54
C THR A 195 -3.95 -4.05 -10.53
N TYR A 196 -5.25 -3.77 -10.43
CA TYR A 196 -5.99 -2.91 -11.35
C TYR A 196 -6.63 -1.72 -10.62
N ASP A 197 -6.80 -0.62 -11.35
CA ASP A 197 -7.56 0.55 -10.92
C ASP A 197 -9.03 0.45 -11.34
N LEU A 198 -9.26 -0.07 -12.55
CA LEU A 198 -10.56 -0.16 -13.22
C LEU A 198 -10.71 -1.54 -13.87
N VAL A 199 -11.88 -2.15 -13.72
CA VAL A 199 -12.28 -3.36 -14.45
C VAL A 199 -13.39 -3.00 -15.42
N VAL A 200 -13.23 -3.36 -16.69
CA VAL A 200 -14.22 -3.21 -17.76
C VAL A 200 -14.70 -4.60 -18.14
N VAL A 201 -15.98 -4.89 -17.89
CA VAL A 201 -16.60 -6.16 -18.26
C VAL A 201 -17.45 -5.96 -19.50
N LEU A 202 -17.07 -6.66 -20.57
CA LEU A 202 -17.88 -6.73 -21.78
C LEU A 202 -19.06 -7.69 -21.54
N SER A 203 -20.26 -7.29 -21.93
CA SER A 203 -21.49 -8.10 -21.84
C SER A 203 -21.39 -9.52 -22.37
N SER A 204 -20.73 -9.73 -23.53
CA SER A 204 -20.55 -11.07 -24.09
C SER A 204 -19.79 -12.01 -23.15
N GLU A 205 -18.94 -11.43 -22.29
CA GLU A 205 -18.15 -12.14 -21.30
C GLU A 205 -18.83 -12.21 -19.94
N LEU A 206 -19.69 -11.25 -19.58
CA LEU A 206 -20.40 -11.21 -18.29
C LEU A 206 -21.14 -12.51 -18.00
N ALA A 207 -21.81 -13.09 -19.01
CA ALA A 207 -22.53 -14.36 -18.88
C ALA A 207 -21.63 -15.57 -18.61
N ARG A 208 -20.32 -15.47 -18.91
CA ARG A 208 -19.33 -16.54 -18.71
C ARG A 208 -18.64 -16.48 -17.35
N ILE A 209 -18.76 -15.36 -16.64
CA ILE A 209 -18.16 -15.18 -15.32
C ILE A 209 -18.91 -16.05 -14.30
N LYS A 210 -18.16 -16.87 -13.57
CA LYS A 210 -18.69 -17.78 -12.54
C LYS A 210 -19.06 -17.02 -11.27
N GLN A 211 -19.95 -17.58 -10.47
CA GLN A 211 -20.42 -16.94 -9.22
C GLN A 211 -19.26 -16.51 -8.30
N LYS A 212 -18.27 -17.37 -8.04
CA LYS A 212 -17.12 -17.02 -7.19
C LYS A 212 -16.30 -15.84 -7.73
N GLN A 213 -16.19 -15.72 -9.04
CA GLN A 213 -15.51 -14.59 -9.69
C GLN A 213 -16.34 -13.31 -9.58
N LEU A 214 -17.67 -13.41 -9.72
CA LEU A 214 -18.59 -12.28 -9.47
C LEU A 214 -18.54 -11.82 -8.01
N ASP A 215 -18.50 -12.74 -7.05
CA ASP A 215 -18.40 -12.43 -5.62
C ASP A 215 -17.06 -11.72 -5.29
N ALA A 216 -15.96 -12.21 -5.87
CA ALA A 216 -14.64 -11.58 -5.74
C ALA A 216 -14.61 -10.18 -6.37
N LEU A 217 -15.14 -10.02 -7.59
CA LEU A 217 -15.23 -8.73 -8.26
C LEU A 217 -16.09 -7.75 -7.44
N ARG A 218 -17.24 -8.20 -6.93
CA ARG A 218 -18.12 -7.40 -6.06
C ARG A 218 -17.39 -6.94 -4.81
N ALA A 219 -16.73 -7.85 -4.10
CA ALA A 219 -16.01 -7.52 -2.87
C ALA A 219 -14.89 -6.49 -3.12
N TRP A 220 -14.12 -6.66 -4.19
CA TRP A 220 -13.11 -5.67 -4.61
C TRP A 220 -13.72 -4.31 -4.97
N THR A 221 -14.83 -4.29 -5.71
CA THR A 221 -15.55 -3.05 -6.03
C THR A 221 -16.03 -2.35 -4.77
N LEU A 222 -16.71 -3.05 -3.86
CA LEU A 222 -17.18 -2.49 -2.58
C LEU A 222 -16.02 -1.95 -1.72
N ALA A 223 -14.85 -2.60 -1.76
CA ALA A 223 -13.64 -2.16 -1.07
C ALA A 223 -13.00 -0.90 -1.67
N GLY A 224 -13.47 -0.41 -2.83
CA GLY A 224 -12.98 0.81 -3.46
C GLY A 224 -12.57 0.65 -4.91
N GLY A 225 -12.69 -0.52 -5.53
CA GLY A 225 -12.43 -0.70 -6.96
C GLY A 225 -13.44 0.04 -7.85
N SER A 226 -13.05 0.31 -9.11
CA SER A 226 -13.96 0.87 -10.12
C SER A 226 -14.34 -0.20 -11.15
N LEU A 227 -15.62 -0.29 -11.48
CA LEU A 227 -16.19 -1.27 -12.40
C LEU A 227 -17.03 -0.58 -13.47
N LEU A 228 -16.76 -0.89 -14.74
CA LEU A 228 -17.59 -0.53 -15.89
C LEU A 228 -18.16 -1.82 -16.50
N VAL A 229 -19.48 -1.91 -16.62
CA VAL A 229 -20.18 -3.01 -17.27
C VAL A 229 -20.83 -2.46 -18.54
N LEU A 230 -20.42 -2.97 -19.70
CA LEU A 230 -21.03 -2.63 -20.99
C LEU A 230 -22.11 -3.65 -21.33
N SER A 231 -23.36 -3.24 -21.29
CA SER A 231 -24.53 -4.09 -21.57
C SER A 231 -24.85 -4.15 -23.07
N GLU A 232 -24.20 -5.07 -23.77
CA GLU A 232 -24.44 -5.46 -25.17
C GLU A 232 -24.82 -6.96 -25.26
N GLY A 233 -25.91 -7.37 -24.62
CA GLY A 233 -26.41 -8.75 -24.76
C GLY A 233 -27.28 -9.24 -23.61
N PRO A 234 -27.71 -10.51 -23.67
CA PRO A 234 -28.57 -11.09 -22.63
C PRO A 234 -27.79 -11.30 -21.33
N VAL A 235 -28.41 -10.90 -20.22
CA VAL A 235 -27.88 -11.05 -18.86
C VAL A 235 -28.57 -12.24 -18.20
N GLY A 236 -27.78 -13.18 -17.67
CA GLY A 236 -28.29 -14.33 -16.91
C GLY A 236 -28.76 -13.94 -15.51
N GLY A 237 -29.55 -14.81 -14.87
CA GLY A 237 -30.05 -14.59 -13.50
C GLY A 237 -28.94 -14.31 -12.46
N PRO A 238 -27.84 -15.08 -12.39
CA PRO A 238 -26.74 -14.81 -11.47
C PRO A 238 -26.06 -13.45 -11.71
N GLN A 239 -25.90 -13.07 -12.98
CA GLN A 239 -25.29 -11.79 -13.36
C GLN A 239 -26.21 -10.61 -13.02
N LEU A 240 -27.52 -10.74 -13.22
CA LEU A 240 -28.49 -9.73 -12.79
C LEU A 240 -28.45 -9.57 -11.27
N ALA A 241 -28.47 -10.66 -10.51
CA ALA A 241 -28.37 -10.63 -9.05
C ALA A 241 -27.05 -9.97 -8.57
N PHE A 242 -25.96 -10.16 -9.29
CA PHE A 242 -24.69 -9.47 -9.02
C PHE A 242 -24.80 -7.95 -9.24
N LEU A 243 -25.43 -7.51 -10.34
CA LEU A 243 -25.62 -6.09 -10.63
C LEU A 243 -26.58 -5.43 -9.63
N ASP A 244 -27.71 -6.09 -9.34
CA ASP A 244 -28.66 -5.63 -8.32
C ASP A 244 -27.96 -5.49 -6.97
N ALA A 245 -27.15 -6.47 -6.57
CA ALA A 245 -26.43 -6.43 -5.31
C ALA A 245 -25.33 -5.36 -5.22
N LEU A 246 -24.88 -4.81 -6.36
CA LEU A 246 -24.01 -3.62 -6.42
C LEU A 246 -24.82 -2.32 -6.29
N VAL A 247 -26.01 -2.27 -6.89
CA VAL A 247 -26.92 -1.13 -6.82
C VAL A 247 -27.56 -1.02 -5.43
N ASP A 248 -27.99 -2.13 -4.83
CA ASP A 248 -28.53 -2.21 -3.47
C ASP A 248 -27.52 -1.73 -2.41
N ALA A 249 -26.23 -1.98 -2.65
CA ALA A 249 -25.13 -1.56 -1.80
C ALA A 249 -24.65 -0.12 -2.09
N SER A 250 -25.38 0.62 -2.92
CA SER A 250 -25.03 1.97 -3.33
C SER A 250 -25.73 3.08 -2.54
N ASP A 251 -25.35 4.32 -2.84
CA ASP A 251 -26.04 5.53 -2.39
C ASP A 251 -27.42 5.73 -3.06
N GLN A 252 -27.80 4.91 -4.04
CA GLN A 252 -29.07 4.99 -4.78
C GLN A 252 -29.77 3.61 -4.90
N PRO A 253 -30.25 3.02 -3.79
CA PRO A 253 -30.84 1.68 -3.80
C PRO A 253 -32.20 1.60 -4.52
N GLU A 254 -32.80 2.73 -4.90
CA GLU A 254 -34.09 2.77 -5.60
C GLU A 254 -33.99 2.41 -7.09
N VAL A 255 -32.79 2.39 -7.65
CA VAL A 255 -32.54 2.02 -9.04
C VAL A 255 -32.77 0.52 -9.22
N SER A 256 -33.87 0.14 -9.88
CA SER A 256 -34.17 -1.27 -10.19
C SER A 256 -33.73 -1.61 -11.61
N LEU A 257 -32.87 -2.61 -11.77
CA LEU A 257 -32.46 -3.10 -13.08
C LEU A 257 -33.50 -4.11 -13.59
N VAL A 258 -33.99 -3.90 -14.81
CA VAL A 258 -35.02 -4.77 -15.41
C VAL A 258 -34.52 -5.33 -16.72
N LEU A 259 -34.85 -6.58 -17.01
CA LEU A 259 -34.56 -7.20 -18.30
C LEU A 259 -35.75 -7.06 -19.25
N ASN A 260 -35.47 -6.82 -20.54
CA ASN A 260 -36.48 -6.90 -21.59
C ASN A 260 -36.83 -8.37 -21.91
N SER A 261 -37.79 -8.57 -22.82
CA SER A 261 -38.20 -9.92 -23.27
C SER A 261 -37.10 -10.74 -23.95
N GLU A 262 -36.02 -10.09 -24.40
CA GLU A 262 -34.85 -10.70 -25.03
C GLU A 262 -33.71 -10.94 -24.01
N GLY A 263 -33.92 -10.61 -22.73
CA GLY A 263 -32.95 -10.75 -21.66
C GLY A 263 -31.91 -9.63 -21.58
N HIS A 264 -32.04 -8.56 -22.37
CA HIS A 264 -31.15 -7.41 -22.31
C HIS A 264 -31.53 -6.48 -21.17
N LEU A 265 -30.54 -5.87 -20.55
CA LEU A 265 -30.74 -4.89 -19.48
C LEU A 265 -31.36 -3.60 -20.03
N ILE A 266 -32.49 -3.18 -19.45
CA ILE A 266 -33.12 -1.89 -19.69
C ILE A 266 -32.66 -0.95 -18.57
N LEU A 267 -32.02 0.15 -18.95
CA LEU A 267 -31.66 1.21 -18.02
C LEU A 267 -32.88 2.13 -17.75
N PRO A 268 -33.09 2.62 -16.51
CA PRO A 268 -34.19 3.53 -16.19
C PRO A 268 -34.13 4.85 -16.95
N ASP A 269 -35.29 5.49 -17.15
CA ASP A 269 -35.46 6.85 -17.68
C ASP A 269 -34.82 7.12 -19.06
N GLU A 270 -34.70 6.10 -19.92
CA GLU A 270 -34.01 6.21 -21.23
C GLU A 270 -32.54 6.69 -21.10
N GLN A 271 -31.92 6.50 -19.94
CA GLN A 271 -30.52 6.87 -19.75
C GLN A 271 -29.59 5.84 -20.37
N ASP A 272 -28.55 6.28 -21.10
CA ASP A 272 -27.52 5.38 -21.64
C ASP A 272 -26.50 4.92 -20.60
N VAL A 273 -26.47 5.55 -19.42
CA VAL A 273 -25.46 5.30 -18.37
C VAL A 273 -26.06 5.47 -16.97
N ILE A 274 -25.92 4.44 -16.15
CA ILE A 274 -26.16 4.49 -14.70
C ILE A 274 -24.80 4.60 -14.01
N ARG A 275 -24.69 5.51 -13.04
CA ARG A 275 -23.50 5.71 -12.19
C ARG A 275 -23.92 5.57 -10.74
N VAL A 276 -23.40 4.57 -10.04
CA VAL A 276 -23.73 4.31 -8.62
C VAL A 276 -22.45 4.14 -7.80
N ARG A 277 -22.44 4.65 -6.57
CA ARG A 277 -21.30 4.46 -5.65
C ARG A 277 -21.58 3.28 -4.74
N SER A 278 -21.09 2.10 -5.12
CA SER A 278 -21.27 0.86 -4.35
C SER A 278 -20.17 0.74 -3.27
N GLY A 279 -20.54 0.84 -1.99
CA GLY A 279 -19.58 0.93 -0.88
C GLY A 279 -18.59 2.10 -1.04
N LEU A 280 -17.29 1.79 -1.11
CA LEU A 280 -16.24 2.78 -1.41
C LEU A 280 -16.01 2.94 -2.92
N GLY A 281 -16.43 1.98 -3.73
CA GLY A 281 -16.12 1.91 -5.16
C GLY A 281 -17.00 2.76 -6.07
N ARG A 282 -16.85 2.53 -7.38
CA ARG A 282 -17.61 3.19 -8.44
C ARG A 282 -18.09 2.12 -9.41
N VAL A 283 -19.37 2.13 -9.72
CA VAL A 283 -19.96 1.21 -10.70
C VAL A 283 -20.64 2.04 -11.77
N VAL A 284 -20.32 1.71 -13.02
CA VAL A 284 -21.00 2.23 -14.19
C VAL A 284 -21.59 1.07 -14.96
N ILE A 285 -22.89 1.18 -15.25
CA ILE A 285 -23.58 0.27 -16.16
C ILE A 285 -23.98 1.10 -17.36
N ALA A 286 -23.41 0.80 -18.53
CA ALA A 286 -23.63 1.55 -19.74
C ALA A 286 -24.26 0.69 -20.84
N SER A 287 -25.16 1.30 -21.59
CA SER A 287 -25.78 0.75 -22.78
C SER A 287 -24.75 0.60 -23.92
N SER A 288 -24.97 -0.39 -24.78
CA SER A 288 -24.23 -0.52 -26.05
C SER A 288 -24.28 0.72 -26.95
N GLU A 289 -25.28 1.60 -26.77
CA GLU A 289 -25.41 2.82 -27.56
C GLU A 289 -24.22 3.77 -27.36
N ILE A 290 -23.59 3.74 -26.18
CA ILE A 290 -22.46 4.63 -25.87
C ILE A 290 -21.17 4.27 -26.61
N THR A 291 -21.10 3.07 -27.18
CA THR A 291 -19.93 2.63 -27.96
C THR A 291 -19.93 3.21 -29.38
N ARG A 292 -21.00 3.93 -29.77
CA ARG A 292 -21.11 4.62 -31.06
C ARG A 292 -20.05 5.72 -31.20
N PRO A 293 -19.46 5.91 -32.40
CA PRO A 293 -18.50 6.99 -32.63
C PRO A 293 -19.14 8.36 -32.36
N GLY A 294 -18.53 9.15 -31.48
CA GLY A 294 -19.00 10.50 -31.10
C GLY A 294 -19.55 10.57 -29.67
N GLU A 295 -20.21 9.51 -29.19
CA GLU A 295 -20.78 9.44 -27.84
C GLU A 295 -19.69 9.50 -26.76
N LEU A 296 -18.53 8.91 -27.04
CA LEU A 296 -17.34 8.93 -26.16
C LEU A 296 -16.68 10.32 -26.02
N LYS A 297 -17.14 11.34 -26.74
CA LYS A 297 -16.67 12.73 -26.59
C LYS A 297 -17.70 13.64 -25.93
N THR A 298 -18.87 13.11 -25.60
CA THR A 298 -19.94 13.89 -24.98
C THR A 298 -19.59 14.25 -23.53
N PRO A 299 -20.13 15.37 -23.00
CA PRO A 299 -20.00 15.68 -21.59
C PRO A 299 -20.50 14.56 -20.68
N GLN A 300 -21.52 13.79 -21.09
CA GLN A 300 -22.04 12.66 -20.32
C GLN A 300 -21.00 11.54 -20.17
N TRP A 301 -20.31 11.16 -21.24
CA TRP A 301 -19.25 10.17 -21.17
C TRP A 301 -18.05 10.68 -20.36
N ARG A 302 -17.62 11.93 -20.56
CA ARG A 302 -16.52 12.51 -19.78
C ARG A 302 -16.83 12.55 -18.28
N ARG A 303 -18.05 12.88 -17.87
CA ARG A 303 -18.49 12.74 -16.46
C ARG A 303 -18.43 11.29 -15.97
N THR A 304 -18.69 10.32 -16.85
CA THR A 304 -18.60 8.89 -16.54
C THR A 304 -17.15 8.46 -16.31
N THR A 305 -16.23 8.88 -17.17
CA THR A 305 -14.79 8.64 -16.99
C THR A 305 -14.27 9.31 -15.72
N ALA A 306 -14.62 10.58 -15.48
CA ALA A 306 -14.27 11.29 -14.24
C ALA A 306 -14.81 10.57 -13.00
N PHE A 307 -16.04 10.04 -13.06
CA PHE A 307 -16.64 9.25 -12.00
C PHE A 307 -15.87 7.95 -11.74
N LEU A 308 -15.51 7.19 -12.78
CA LEU A 308 -14.74 5.95 -12.67
C LEU A 308 -13.35 6.18 -12.09
N TRP A 309 -12.69 7.28 -12.45
CA TRP A 309 -11.40 7.68 -11.89
C TRP A 309 -11.48 8.45 -10.57
N LYS A 310 -12.69 8.61 -10.01
CA LYS A 310 -12.93 9.23 -8.70
C LYS A 310 -12.37 10.65 -8.62
N PHE A 311 -12.50 11.41 -9.70
CA PHE A 311 -12.16 12.84 -9.74
C PHE A 311 -12.88 13.56 -8.58
N GLN A 312 -12.20 14.54 -7.99
CA GLN A 312 -12.83 15.44 -7.03
C GLN A 312 -14.00 16.16 -7.69
N GLN A 313 -15.09 16.34 -6.95
CA GLN A 313 -16.28 17.06 -7.40
C GLN A 313 -15.95 18.43 -8.02
N ALA A 314 -14.91 19.11 -7.54
CA ALA A 314 -14.43 20.39 -8.10
C ALA A 314 -14.03 20.31 -9.60
N HIS A 315 -13.60 19.15 -10.11
CA HIS A 315 -13.15 19.02 -11.50
C HIS A 315 -14.20 18.45 -12.45
N VAL A 316 -15.29 17.88 -11.94
CA VAL A 316 -16.25 17.12 -12.74
C VAL A 316 -16.85 17.94 -13.88
N GLU A 317 -17.25 19.19 -13.63
CA GLU A 317 -17.83 20.05 -14.67
C GLU A 317 -16.80 20.55 -15.69
N SER A 318 -15.59 20.92 -15.23
CA SER A 318 -14.49 21.28 -16.13
C SER A 318 -14.16 20.13 -17.09
N VAL A 319 -14.08 18.90 -16.57
CA VAL A 319 -13.85 17.70 -17.39
C VAL A 319 -15.02 17.45 -18.35
N ALA A 320 -16.27 17.61 -17.89
CA ALA A 320 -17.43 17.42 -18.74
C ALA A 320 -17.42 18.37 -19.95
N GLU A 321 -17.24 19.66 -19.69
CA GLU A 321 -17.38 20.72 -20.69
C GLU A 321 -16.13 20.86 -21.57
N GLN A 322 -14.96 20.93 -20.94
CA GLN A 322 -13.70 21.28 -21.58
C GLN A 322 -12.89 20.04 -21.96
N GLY A 323 -13.09 18.93 -21.25
CA GLY A 323 -12.32 17.70 -21.46
C GLY A 323 -11.00 17.67 -20.69
N GLU A 324 -10.77 18.61 -19.78
CA GLU A 324 -9.59 18.71 -18.93
C GLU A 324 -10.03 18.99 -17.50
N TRP A 325 -9.20 18.65 -16.50
CA TRP A 325 -9.48 19.08 -15.13
C TRP A 325 -9.06 20.54 -14.89
N ASP A 326 -9.73 21.19 -13.93
CA ASP A 326 -9.45 22.56 -13.54
C ASP A 326 -8.05 22.70 -12.89
N LEU A 327 -7.10 23.26 -13.64
CA LEU A 327 -5.73 23.51 -13.19
C LEU A 327 -5.66 24.52 -12.04
N ASP A 328 -6.51 25.55 -12.06
CA ASP A 328 -6.53 26.59 -11.02
C ASP A 328 -7.00 25.99 -9.68
N ALA A 329 -7.97 25.07 -9.73
CA ALA A 329 -8.39 24.31 -8.55
C ALA A 329 -7.24 23.44 -7.97
N VAL A 330 -6.42 22.81 -8.83
CA VAL A 330 -5.24 22.05 -8.37
C VAL A 330 -4.18 22.99 -7.76
N LYS A 331 -3.91 24.14 -8.39
CA LYS A 331 -2.99 25.17 -7.85
C LYS A 331 -3.49 25.69 -6.49
N GLN A 332 -4.79 25.95 -6.36
CA GLN A 332 -5.40 26.42 -5.12
C GLN A 332 -5.26 25.38 -4.00
N ALA A 333 -5.47 24.09 -4.31
CA ALA A 333 -5.23 23.02 -3.36
C ALA A 333 -3.77 22.96 -2.86
N ALA A 334 -2.81 23.23 -3.75
CA ALA A 334 -1.40 23.28 -3.38
C ALA A 334 -1.09 24.44 -2.43
N ILE A 335 -1.67 25.62 -2.67
CA ILE A 335 -1.56 26.78 -1.77
C ILE A 335 -2.13 26.44 -0.38
N GLU A 336 -3.31 25.84 -0.33
CA GLU A 336 -3.98 25.46 0.92
C GLU A 336 -3.24 24.40 1.73
N TYR A 337 -2.51 23.51 1.06
CA TYR A 337 -1.62 22.53 1.71
C TYR A 337 -0.47 23.21 2.49
N GLY A 338 -0.25 24.51 2.29
CA GLY A 338 0.77 25.28 2.99
C GLY A 338 2.01 25.57 2.14
N LEU A 339 1.92 25.41 0.81
CA LEU A 339 2.99 25.78 -0.13
C LEU A 339 3.04 27.30 -0.43
N ASP A 340 2.54 28.15 0.49
CA ASP A 340 2.68 29.60 0.37
C ASP A 340 4.17 29.95 0.54
N GLY A 341 4.81 30.43 -0.53
CA GLY A 341 6.24 30.73 -0.66
C GLY A 341 6.71 31.92 0.17
N ARG A 342 6.23 32.07 1.41
CA ARG A 342 6.71 33.09 2.34
C ARG A 342 8.04 32.67 2.93
N TRP A 343 9.12 32.65 2.14
CA TRP A 343 10.50 32.99 2.58
C TRP A 343 11.46 32.92 1.38
N GLY A 344 11.42 33.96 0.57
CA GLY A 344 12.35 34.24 -0.52
C GLY A 344 12.26 35.71 -0.98
N GLY A 345 12.05 36.66 -0.06
CA GLY A 345 12.12 38.12 -0.33
C GLY A 345 11.12 38.72 -1.33
N SER A 346 10.37 37.93 -2.08
CA SER A 346 9.32 38.37 -3.01
C SER A 346 8.04 37.67 -2.63
N GLY A 347 7.00 38.44 -2.26
CA GLY A 347 5.73 37.95 -1.72
C GLY A 347 4.80 37.26 -2.73
N ASN A 348 5.33 36.60 -3.76
CA ASN A 348 4.58 35.78 -4.70
C ASN A 348 5.23 34.40 -4.81
N THR A 349 4.49 33.34 -4.47
CA THR A 349 4.78 32.00 -5.00
C THR A 349 4.77 32.11 -6.52
N ASP A 350 5.88 31.77 -7.18
CA ASP A 350 5.95 31.81 -8.64
C ASP A 350 4.96 30.79 -9.22
N ASP A 351 4.13 31.22 -10.17
CA ASP A 351 3.08 30.40 -10.78
C ASP A 351 3.67 29.13 -11.42
N SER A 352 4.90 29.24 -11.92
CA SER A 352 5.70 28.12 -12.44
C SER A 352 5.91 26.99 -11.42
N MET A 353 6.07 27.32 -10.14
CA MET A 353 6.29 26.34 -9.07
C MET A 353 4.98 25.65 -8.68
N LEU A 354 3.88 26.38 -8.64
CA LEU A 354 2.55 25.80 -8.42
C LEU A 354 2.19 24.84 -9.55
N GLU A 355 2.54 25.15 -10.80
CA GLU A 355 2.39 24.23 -11.93
C GLU A 355 3.23 22.97 -11.77
N VAL A 356 4.50 23.10 -11.37
CA VAL A 356 5.37 21.95 -11.09
C VAL A 356 4.81 21.08 -9.96
N MET A 357 4.14 21.66 -8.96
CA MET A 357 3.49 20.89 -7.90
C MET A 357 2.19 20.24 -8.38
N ALA A 358 1.40 20.96 -9.17
CA ALA A 358 0.16 20.48 -9.77
C ALA A 358 0.41 19.32 -10.75
N SER A 359 1.58 19.29 -11.41
CA SER A 359 1.94 18.22 -12.34
C SER A 359 2.49 16.96 -11.66
N ARG A 360 2.71 16.95 -10.34
CA ARG A 360 3.23 15.79 -9.59
C ARG A 360 2.15 14.73 -9.40
N LEU A 361 2.06 13.86 -10.39
CA LEU A 361 1.04 12.82 -10.40
C LEU A 361 1.58 11.47 -9.96
N TYR A 362 2.87 11.32 -9.64
CA TYR A 362 3.44 10.08 -9.10
C TYR A 362 3.02 9.79 -7.64
N PRO A 363 3.19 8.55 -7.14
CA PRO A 363 2.88 8.20 -5.75
C PRO A 363 3.68 8.97 -4.70
N GLN A 364 3.02 9.45 -3.65
CA GLN A 364 3.67 10.23 -2.59
C GLN A 364 3.50 9.59 -1.22
N THR A 365 4.49 9.64 -0.34
CA THR A 365 4.32 9.16 1.04
C THR A 365 3.45 10.12 1.85
N ILE A 366 2.68 9.60 2.80
CA ILE A 366 1.96 10.38 3.81
C ILE A 366 2.95 11.20 4.68
N THR A 367 2.59 12.41 5.07
CA THR A 367 3.46 13.28 5.89
C THR A 367 3.31 13.06 7.39
N GLY A 368 2.11 12.72 7.86
CA GLY A 368 1.83 12.40 9.26
C GLY A 368 2.38 11.05 9.74
N GLY A 369 3.15 10.31 8.93
CA GLY A 369 3.59 8.95 9.27
C GLY A 369 4.47 8.88 10.53
N SER A 370 5.13 9.98 10.91
CA SER A 370 5.88 10.08 12.17
C SER A 370 4.98 9.96 13.41
N GLY A 371 3.82 10.62 13.43
CA GLY A 371 2.84 10.52 14.53
C GLY A 371 2.24 9.12 14.67
N MET A 372 2.09 8.39 13.56
CA MET A 372 1.71 6.97 13.61
C MET A 372 2.78 6.11 14.29
N LEU A 373 4.05 6.28 13.90
CA LEU A 373 5.15 5.50 14.47
C LEU A 373 5.31 5.78 15.96
N GLU A 374 5.26 7.04 16.37
CA GLU A 374 5.33 7.44 17.79
C GLU A 374 4.21 6.81 18.61
N GLN A 375 2.99 6.79 18.06
CA GLN A 375 1.84 6.21 18.73
C GLN A 375 1.91 4.68 18.84
N LEU A 376 2.53 4.00 17.88
CA LEU A 376 2.70 2.54 17.90
C LEU A 376 3.92 2.08 18.71
N LEU A 377 4.90 2.96 18.96
CA LEU A 377 6.08 2.60 19.74
C LEU A 377 5.69 2.17 21.17
N PRO A 378 6.28 1.09 21.70
CA PRO A 378 5.97 0.62 23.05
C PRO A 378 6.22 1.69 24.11
N SER A 379 5.25 1.89 24.99
CA SER A 379 5.33 2.86 26.10
C SER A 379 6.47 2.55 27.09
N GLY A 380 6.98 1.31 27.05
CA GLY A 380 8.06 0.76 27.88
C GLY A 380 9.48 1.09 27.46
N LEU A 381 9.72 1.74 26.31
CA LEU A 381 11.05 2.17 25.83
C LEU A 381 11.62 3.31 26.68
N ARG A 382 11.98 3.00 27.92
CA ARG A 382 12.68 3.94 28.80
C ARG A 382 14.15 3.93 28.43
N LEU A 383 14.58 4.94 27.67
CA LEU A 383 16.00 5.30 27.62
C LEU A 383 16.54 5.35 29.05
N VAL A 384 17.67 4.70 29.30
CA VAL A 384 18.31 4.69 30.62
C VAL A 384 18.40 6.15 31.09
N PRO A 385 17.79 6.52 32.23
CA PRO A 385 17.72 7.90 32.64
C PRO A 385 19.12 8.51 32.63
N ILE A 386 19.28 9.66 31.96
CA ILE A 386 20.57 10.34 31.86
C ILE A 386 21.16 10.58 33.27
N SER A 387 20.29 10.87 34.25
CA SER A 387 20.64 10.97 35.67
C SER A 387 21.27 9.70 36.25
N LEU A 388 20.79 8.52 35.85
CA LEU A 388 21.34 7.23 36.28
C LEU A 388 22.71 6.98 35.65
N MET A 389 22.89 7.31 34.37
CA MET A 389 24.21 7.26 33.72
C MET A 389 25.21 8.20 34.38
N PHE A 390 24.80 9.44 34.68
CA PHE A 390 25.62 10.39 35.43
C PHE A 390 25.94 9.90 36.83
N LEU A 391 24.97 9.31 37.54
CA LEU A 391 25.18 8.74 38.87
C LEU A 391 26.21 7.60 38.82
N LEU A 392 26.09 6.69 37.85
CA LEU A 392 27.00 5.57 37.69
C LEU A 392 28.42 6.05 37.34
N LEU A 393 28.54 7.07 36.49
CA LEU A 393 29.81 7.72 36.17
C LEU A 393 30.44 8.40 37.40
N LEU A 394 29.64 9.14 38.19
CA LEU A 394 30.09 9.79 39.42
C LEU A 394 30.56 8.77 40.47
N LEU A 395 29.81 7.67 40.64
CA LEU A 395 30.18 6.57 41.52
C LEU A 395 31.48 5.90 41.05
N TYR A 396 31.64 5.72 39.74
CA TYR A 396 32.87 5.18 39.16
C TYR A 396 34.07 6.09 39.42
N LEU A 397 33.96 7.40 39.16
CA LEU A 397 35.03 8.38 39.47
C LEU A 397 35.36 8.40 40.96
N GLY A 398 34.35 8.34 41.83
CA GLY A 398 34.51 8.27 43.27
C GLY A 398 35.24 7.00 43.72
N ALA A 399 34.97 5.87 43.07
CA ALA A 399 35.60 4.58 43.35
C ALA A 399 37.08 4.54 42.94
N ILE A 400 37.44 5.06 41.76
CA ILE A 400 38.82 5.00 41.26
C ILE A 400 39.73 6.11 41.80
N GLY A 401 39.17 7.23 42.26
CA GLY A 401 39.95 8.36 42.77
C GLY A 401 40.00 8.39 44.30
N PRO A 402 39.00 9.01 44.97
CA PRO A 402 38.98 9.14 46.43
C PRO A 402 39.04 7.81 47.18
N PHE A 403 38.26 6.83 46.74
CA PHE A 403 38.14 5.55 47.43
C PHE A 403 39.40 4.70 47.29
N ASP A 404 39.95 4.56 46.07
CA ASP A 404 41.26 3.92 45.85
C ASP A 404 42.36 4.57 46.69
N TYR A 405 42.47 5.90 46.64
CA TYR A 405 43.51 6.65 47.37
C TYR A 405 43.40 6.46 48.88
N TRP A 406 42.20 6.54 49.44
CA TRP A 406 41.98 6.43 50.88
C TRP A 406 42.15 4.99 51.37
N PHE A 407 41.55 4.00 50.68
CA PHE A 407 41.54 2.61 51.11
C PHE A 407 42.92 1.97 50.98
N LEU A 408 43.58 2.11 49.82
CA LEU A 408 44.94 1.59 49.62
C LEU A 408 46.00 2.44 50.34
N GLY A 409 45.74 3.74 50.51
CA GLY A 409 46.57 4.62 51.35
C GLY A 409 46.60 4.16 52.80
N LYS A 410 45.44 3.81 53.37
CA LYS A 410 45.33 3.29 54.75
C LYS A 410 45.99 1.92 54.91
N LEU A 411 45.94 1.08 53.87
CA LEU A 411 46.61 -0.23 53.84
C LEU A 411 48.09 -0.17 53.45
N ARG A 412 48.63 1.01 53.11
CA ARG A 412 50.00 1.24 52.59
C ARG A 412 50.37 0.39 51.36
N GLN A 413 49.37 -0.16 50.66
CA GLN A 413 49.52 -1.10 49.55
C GLN A 413 49.21 -0.43 48.22
N ARG A 414 49.79 0.76 47.97
CA ARG A 414 49.51 1.57 46.76
C ARG A 414 49.87 0.88 45.44
N LYS A 415 50.68 -0.18 45.48
CA LYS A 415 50.99 -1.00 44.29
C LYS A 415 49.77 -1.79 43.80
N LEU A 416 48.76 -2.02 44.65
CA LEU A 416 47.53 -2.72 44.29
C LEU A 416 46.56 -1.88 43.45
N THR A 417 46.77 -0.56 43.29
CA THR A 417 45.94 0.28 42.41
C THR A 417 45.92 -0.26 40.98
N TRP A 418 47.03 -0.84 40.51
CA TRP A 418 47.14 -1.48 39.20
C TRP A 418 46.23 -2.70 39.01
N VAL A 419 45.75 -3.31 40.10
CA VAL A 419 44.79 -4.42 40.08
C VAL A 419 43.39 -3.92 40.41
N LEU A 420 43.26 -3.00 41.37
CA LEU A 420 41.95 -2.48 41.78
C LEU A 420 41.29 -1.71 40.63
N PHE A 421 42.04 -0.92 39.88
CA PHE A 421 41.50 -0.14 38.77
C PHE A 421 40.84 -1.03 37.70
N PRO A 422 41.53 -2.04 37.09
CA PRO A 422 40.87 -2.94 36.14
C PRO A 422 39.67 -3.69 36.71
N VAL A 423 39.73 -4.13 37.97
CA VAL A 423 38.61 -4.84 38.63
C VAL A 423 37.41 -3.92 38.79
N MET A 424 37.62 -2.68 39.22
CA MET A 424 36.54 -1.69 39.36
C MET A 424 35.97 -1.28 38.01
N THR A 425 36.81 -1.11 36.99
CA THR A 425 36.34 -0.87 35.61
C THR A 425 35.47 -2.04 35.14
N ALA A 426 35.93 -3.29 35.26
CA ALA A 426 35.16 -4.46 34.88
C ALA A 426 33.84 -4.57 35.65
N ALA A 427 33.85 -4.30 36.96
CA ALA A 427 32.65 -4.33 37.80
C ALA A 427 31.63 -3.25 37.39
N PHE A 428 32.06 -2.01 37.17
CA PHE A 428 31.19 -0.91 36.75
C PHE A 428 30.69 -1.09 35.31
N THR A 429 31.51 -1.62 34.40
CA THR A 429 31.06 -2.01 33.06
C THR A 429 30.01 -3.12 33.15
N GLY A 430 30.23 -4.15 33.96
CA GLY A 430 29.25 -5.21 34.19
C GLY A 430 27.94 -4.68 34.80
N LEU A 431 28.03 -3.76 35.77
CA LEU A 431 26.87 -3.10 36.37
C LEU A 431 26.12 -2.23 35.35
N ALA A 432 26.83 -1.49 34.49
CA ALA A 432 26.22 -0.68 33.45
C ALA A 432 25.48 -1.55 32.43
N VAL A 433 26.09 -2.64 31.97
CA VAL A 433 25.46 -3.63 31.07
C VAL A 433 24.22 -4.23 31.73
N TRP A 434 24.33 -4.69 32.98
CA TRP A 434 23.20 -5.26 33.72
C TRP A 434 22.07 -4.24 33.93
N THR A 435 22.39 -2.98 34.24
CA THR A 435 21.40 -1.92 34.42
C THR A 435 20.73 -1.57 33.10
N SER A 436 21.48 -1.56 32.00
CA SER A 436 20.95 -1.37 30.65
C SER A 436 19.99 -2.49 30.27
N ASP A 437 20.34 -3.74 30.53
CA ASP A 437 19.52 -4.93 30.23
C ASP A 437 18.22 -4.97 31.06
N GLN A 438 18.23 -4.44 32.29
CA GLN A 438 17.02 -4.32 33.11
C GLN A 438 16.09 -3.17 32.70
N TYR A 439 16.64 -2.08 32.13
CA TYR A 439 15.84 -0.92 31.71
C TYR A 439 15.36 -1.02 30.26
N MET A 440 16.18 -1.60 29.38
CA MET A 440 15.83 -1.82 27.98
C MET A 440 15.16 -3.19 27.90
N SER A 441 13.83 -3.18 27.87
CA SER A 441 13.00 -4.39 27.75
C SER A 441 13.57 -5.36 26.72
N SER A 442 13.71 -6.63 27.11
CA SER A 442 14.09 -7.74 26.23
C SER A 442 12.89 -8.43 25.57
N ASN A 443 11.67 -7.90 25.79
CA ASN A 443 10.48 -8.41 25.15
C ASN A 443 10.46 -7.98 23.67
N ASP A 444 9.98 -8.88 22.83
CA ASP A 444 9.70 -8.57 21.43
C ASP A 444 8.31 -7.93 21.39
N ASP A 445 8.25 -6.60 21.31
CA ASP A 445 6.99 -5.86 21.33
C ASP A 445 6.38 -5.84 19.92
N ARG A 446 5.04 -5.97 19.88
CA ARG A 446 4.24 -5.97 18.65
C ARG A 446 2.96 -5.19 18.89
N ASN A 447 2.87 -4.02 18.25
CA ASN A 447 1.72 -3.14 18.35
C ASN A 447 1.10 -2.94 16.97
N THR A 448 -0.22 -2.78 16.93
CA THR A 448 -0.96 -2.78 15.67
C THR A 448 -1.93 -1.62 15.58
N LEU A 449 -2.05 -1.10 14.37
CA LEU A 449 -3.10 -0.19 13.95
C LEU A 449 -3.97 -0.92 12.91
N VAL A 450 -5.22 -1.18 13.24
CA VAL A 450 -6.19 -1.81 12.36
C VAL A 450 -7.21 -0.77 11.90
N ILE A 451 -7.39 -0.63 10.59
CA ILE A 451 -8.32 0.30 9.97
C ILE A 451 -9.38 -0.52 9.23
N ARG A 452 -10.63 -0.43 9.70
CA ARG A 452 -11.80 -1.11 9.14
C ARG A 452 -12.70 -0.09 8.47
N ASP A 453 -12.86 -0.21 7.17
CA ASP A 453 -13.84 0.57 6.42
C ASP A 453 -15.17 -0.18 6.42
N MET A 454 -16.24 0.45 6.90
CA MET A 454 -17.52 -0.20 7.21
C MET A 454 -18.59 0.09 6.14
N ASP A 455 -19.44 -0.88 5.87
CA ASP A 455 -20.68 -0.68 5.12
C ASP A 455 -21.83 -0.23 6.06
N ASP A 456 -23.03 -0.12 5.47
CA ASP A 456 -24.25 0.24 6.19
C ASP A 456 -24.72 -0.83 7.18
N ASP A 457 -24.44 -2.10 6.89
CA ASP A 457 -24.76 -3.23 7.75
C ASP A 457 -23.70 -3.46 8.85
N GLY A 458 -22.69 -2.60 8.94
CA GLY A 458 -21.57 -2.73 9.86
C GLY A 458 -20.58 -3.81 9.48
N ARG A 459 -20.59 -4.29 8.25
CA ARG A 459 -19.62 -5.26 7.74
C ARG A 459 -18.36 -4.52 7.26
N PRO A 460 -17.16 -5.06 7.51
CA PRO A 460 -15.95 -4.51 6.93
C PRO A 460 -15.96 -4.72 5.40
N LEU A 461 -15.76 -3.64 4.65
CA LEU A 461 -15.52 -3.63 3.21
C LEU A 461 -14.06 -4.00 2.88
N ARG A 462 -13.14 -3.55 3.73
CA ARG A 462 -11.73 -3.90 3.72
C ARG A 462 -11.11 -3.61 5.10
N GLU A 463 -10.04 -4.31 5.40
CA GLU A 463 -9.26 -4.10 6.61
C GLU A 463 -7.79 -3.88 6.26
N ASN A 464 -7.22 -2.79 6.77
CA ASN A 464 -5.80 -2.52 6.69
C ASN A 464 -5.18 -2.67 8.07
N ARG A 465 -4.13 -3.46 8.17
CA ARG A 465 -3.39 -3.65 9.42
C ARG A 465 -1.98 -3.15 9.21
N ILE A 466 -1.58 -2.17 10.01
CA ILE A 466 -0.21 -1.69 10.12
C ILE A 466 0.35 -2.26 11.42
N GLU A 467 1.43 -3.01 11.34
CA GLU A 467 2.05 -3.70 12.45
C GLU A 467 3.46 -3.17 12.67
N LEU A 468 3.75 -2.74 13.89
CA LEU A 468 5.09 -2.43 14.34
C LEU A 468 5.70 -3.68 14.98
N LEU A 469 6.85 -4.09 14.47
CA LEU A 469 7.73 -5.07 15.09
C LEU A 469 8.90 -4.31 15.72
N PHE A 470 9.08 -4.45 17.04
CA PHE A 470 10.16 -3.81 17.77
C PHE A 470 10.84 -4.81 18.70
N PRO A 471 11.82 -5.60 18.20
CA PRO A 471 12.43 -6.63 19.01
C PRO A 471 13.51 -6.07 19.94
N GLY A 472 13.50 -6.53 21.19
CA GLY A 472 14.50 -6.16 22.20
C GLY A 472 15.90 -6.73 21.92
N ARG A 473 16.04 -7.63 20.94
CA ARG A 473 17.29 -8.26 20.48
C ARG A 473 17.22 -8.57 18.98
N SER A 474 18.36 -8.69 18.31
CA SER A 474 18.39 -9.12 16.91
C SER A 474 17.79 -10.52 16.77
N THR A 475 16.71 -10.66 16.00
CA THR A 475 15.96 -11.91 15.87
C THR A 475 15.29 -12.02 14.50
N THR A 476 14.83 -13.23 14.16
CA THR A 476 13.98 -13.45 12.99
C THR A 476 12.52 -13.45 13.45
N MET A 477 11.80 -12.37 13.14
CA MET A 477 10.38 -12.27 13.38
C MET A 477 9.62 -13.05 12.32
N ARG A 478 8.56 -13.74 12.75
CA ARG A 478 7.64 -14.48 11.89
C ARG A 478 6.26 -13.86 12.00
N SER A 479 5.59 -13.71 10.85
CA SER A 479 4.20 -13.25 10.78
C SER A 479 3.46 -14.12 9.77
N ASP A 480 2.40 -14.78 10.23
CA ASP A 480 1.51 -15.58 9.39
C ASP A 480 0.40 -14.71 8.81
N TYR A 481 0.18 -14.84 7.51
CA TYR A 481 -0.85 -14.11 6.78
C TYR A 481 -1.74 -15.08 6.02
N GLN A 482 -3.03 -14.74 5.97
CA GLN A 482 -4.03 -15.49 5.23
C GLN A 482 -4.99 -14.51 4.57
N ARG A 483 -5.25 -14.72 3.28
CA ARG A 483 -6.14 -13.90 2.46
C ARG A 483 -5.87 -12.40 2.63
N SER A 484 -4.59 -12.04 2.47
CA SER A 484 -4.15 -10.66 2.59
C SER A 484 -2.99 -10.37 1.64
N LEU A 485 -2.91 -9.13 1.17
CA LEU A 485 -1.68 -8.60 0.61
C LEU A 485 -0.73 -8.20 1.75
N PHE A 486 0.56 -8.23 1.48
CA PHE A 486 1.60 -7.85 2.43
C PHE A 486 2.55 -6.84 1.78
N MET A 487 2.98 -5.85 2.56
CA MET A 487 3.97 -4.87 2.15
C MET A 487 4.84 -4.46 3.35
N PRO A 488 6.18 -4.64 3.31
CA PRO A 488 7.05 -4.03 4.30
C PRO A 488 7.04 -2.50 4.10
N LEU A 489 6.99 -1.75 5.19
CA LEU A 489 6.97 -0.30 5.17
C LEU A 489 8.32 0.26 5.66
N ASN A 490 8.89 1.21 4.91
CA ASN A 490 10.13 1.87 5.29
C ASN A 490 9.83 3.02 6.27
N HIS A 491 10.17 2.83 7.56
CA HIS A 491 9.95 3.85 8.60
C HIS A 491 10.72 5.15 8.34
N GLY A 492 11.89 5.08 7.68
CA GLY A 492 12.70 6.25 7.31
C GLY A 492 11.97 7.16 6.32
N SER A 493 11.25 6.57 5.36
CA SER A 493 10.44 7.32 4.40
C SER A 493 9.33 8.14 5.07
N TYR A 494 8.73 7.65 6.16
CA TYR A 494 7.72 8.40 6.92
C TYR A 494 8.31 9.46 7.84
N MET A 495 9.50 9.20 8.41
CA MET A 495 10.24 10.17 9.23
C MET A 495 10.70 11.38 8.43
N MET A 496 11.03 11.17 7.15
CA MET A 496 11.53 12.22 6.26
C MET A 496 10.55 12.63 5.17
N ALA A 497 9.31 12.16 5.18
CA ALA A 497 8.34 12.36 4.09
C ALA A 497 8.25 13.81 3.58
N SER A 498 8.34 14.79 4.48
CA SER A 498 8.36 16.22 4.13
C SER A 498 9.54 16.63 3.24
N ASN A 499 10.74 16.06 3.41
CA ASN A 499 11.88 16.35 2.54
C ASN A 499 11.74 15.62 1.18
N TRP A 500 11.11 14.45 1.18
CA TRP A 500 11.05 13.52 0.04
C TRP A 500 9.99 13.93 -0.97
N GLN A 501 8.95 14.64 -0.51
CA GLN A 501 7.94 15.25 -1.38
C GLN A 501 8.52 16.23 -2.40
N TYR A 502 9.70 16.84 -2.18
CA TYR A 502 10.22 17.90 -3.04
C TYR A 502 11.29 17.48 -4.03
N ASN A 503 11.97 16.36 -3.80
CA ASN A 503 12.98 15.84 -4.70
C ASN A 503 12.99 14.29 -4.67
N PRO A 504 12.31 13.62 -5.63
CA PRO A 504 12.32 12.15 -5.69
C PRO A 504 13.73 11.59 -5.97
N ALA A 505 14.63 12.35 -6.61
CA ALA A 505 16.01 11.92 -6.78
C ALA A 505 16.79 11.87 -5.46
N THR A 506 16.38 12.59 -4.41
CA THR A 506 16.98 12.44 -3.06
C THR A 506 16.45 11.25 -2.28
N GLN A 507 15.48 10.49 -2.82
CA GLN A 507 15.13 9.19 -2.23
C GLN A 507 16.34 8.23 -2.18
N SER A 508 17.29 8.44 -3.09
CA SER A 508 18.52 7.65 -3.21
C SER A 508 19.63 8.01 -2.19
N TYR A 509 19.42 8.95 -1.26
CA TYR A 509 20.45 9.33 -0.29
C TYR A 509 20.38 8.49 0.99
N GLU A 510 21.37 7.58 1.10
CA GLU A 510 21.71 6.64 2.18
C GLU A 510 21.07 5.23 2.16
N PRO A 511 21.56 4.34 1.27
CA PRO A 511 21.33 2.88 1.35
C PRO A 511 21.76 2.25 2.69
N GLU A 512 22.67 2.90 3.44
CA GLU A 512 23.18 2.38 4.72
C GLU A 512 22.15 2.43 5.87
N GLN A 513 21.15 3.30 5.81
CA GLN A 513 20.07 3.33 6.84
C GLN A 513 18.89 2.40 6.50
N GLN A 514 18.70 2.06 5.22
CA GLN A 514 17.66 1.15 4.75
C GLN A 514 17.94 -0.33 5.10
N GLY A 515 19.15 -0.66 5.58
CA GLY A 515 19.61 -2.02 5.85
C GLY A 515 19.48 -2.53 7.30
N MET A 516 18.70 -1.88 8.17
CA MET A 516 18.58 -2.36 9.56
C MET A 516 17.69 -3.63 9.70
N SER A 517 16.83 -3.89 8.71
CA SER A 517 16.06 -5.12 8.55
C SER A 517 16.35 -5.75 7.18
N GLY A 518 16.66 -7.04 7.16
CA GLY A 518 16.88 -7.76 5.90
C GLY A 518 15.61 -7.85 5.06
N ALA A 519 15.75 -8.01 3.74
CA ALA A 519 14.64 -8.23 2.81
C ALA A 519 13.71 -9.34 3.31
N PRO A 520 12.38 -9.13 3.36
CA PRO A 520 11.46 -10.15 3.85
C PRO A 520 11.51 -11.40 2.96
N ALA A 521 11.45 -12.56 3.61
CA ALA A 521 11.25 -13.85 2.95
C ALA A 521 9.80 -14.30 3.11
N ILE A 522 9.08 -14.41 2.00
CA ILE A 522 7.70 -14.88 1.88
C ILE A 522 7.74 -16.38 1.57
N LEU A 523 7.12 -17.19 2.42
CA LEU A 523 7.02 -18.64 2.28
C LEU A 523 5.57 -19.03 2.03
N GLY A 524 5.30 -19.70 0.91
CA GLY A 524 3.96 -20.09 0.48
C GLY A 524 3.41 -19.22 -0.65
N ARG A 525 2.10 -18.95 -0.66
CA ARG A 525 1.42 -18.30 -1.79
C ARG A 525 0.62 -17.08 -1.36
N MET A 526 1.17 -15.88 -1.62
CA MET A 526 0.43 -14.61 -1.50
C MET A 526 -0.61 -14.50 -2.65
N PRO A 527 -1.86 -14.06 -2.37
CA PRO A 527 -2.39 -13.59 -1.10
C PRO A 527 -3.05 -14.67 -0.23
N SER A 528 -3.13 -15.92 -0.70
CA SER A 528 -3.91 -16.99 -0.07
C SER A 528 -3.45 -17.38 1.34
N ARG A 529 -2.25 -17.93 1.50
CA ARG A 529 -1.65 -18.30 2.79
C ARG A 529 -0.14 -18.28 2.67
N PHE A 530 0.52 -17.54 3.54
CA PHE A 530 1.97 -17.41 3.53
C PHE A 530 2.51 -16.96 4.88
N GLU A 531 3.75 -17.31 5.17
CA GLU A 531 4.52 -16.83 6.32
C GLU A 531 5.54 -15.80 5.82
N VAL A 532 5.66 -14.67 6.52
CA VAL A 532 6.74 -13.71 6.31
C VAL A 532 7.78 -13.88 7.39
N ARG A 533 9.04 -14.03 6.99
CA ARG A 533 10.20 -14.01 7.87
C ARG A 533 11.04 -12.77 7.61
N GLN A 534 11.30 -12.01 8.67
CA GLN A 534 12.14 -10.81 8.61
C GLN A 534 13.23 -10.89 9.67
N GLN A 535 14.46 -10.63 9.27
CA GLN A 535 15.57 -10.49 10.20
C GLN A 535 15.66 -9.03 10.62
N ILE A 536 15.40 -8.75 11.89
CA ILE A 536 15.29 -7.39 12.43
C ILE A 536 16.37 -7.21 13.49
N ALA A 537 17.13 -6.13 13.39
CA ALA A 537 18.14 -5.79 14.37
C ALA A 537 17.52 -5.32 15.70
N GLN A 538 18.31 -5.45 16.76
CA GLN A 538 17.93 -4.99 18.10
C GLN A 538 17.52 -3.51 18.07
N TRP A 539 16.33 -3.21 18.63
CA TRP A 539 15.78 -1.86 18.77
C TRP A 539 15.57 -1.11 17.46
N THR A 540 15.41 -1.85 16.36
CA THR A 540 15.04 -1.27 15.06
C THR A 540 13.52 -1.41 14.86
N PRO A 541 12.79 -0.31 14.65
CA PRO A 541 11.38 -0.39 14.30
C PRO A 541 11.22 -0.91 12.86
N GLN A 542 10.44 -1.97 12.69
CA GLN A 542 10.01 -2.44 11.38
C GLN A 542 8.50 -2.32 11.28
N LEU A 543 8.02 -1.56 10.31
CA LEU A 543 6.59 -1.46 10.01
C LEU A 543 6.23 -2.43 8.88
N ASN A 544 5.10 -3.08 9.01
CA ASN A 544 4.52 -3.93 7.99
C ASN A 544 3.07 -3.52 7.77
N ARG A 545 2.61 -3.58 6.51
CA ARG A 545 1.21 -3.38 6.15
C ARG A 545 0.65 -4.68 5.59
N SER A 546 -0.59 -4.98 5.94
CA SER A 546 -1.40 -5.95 5.23
C SER A 546 -2.79 -5.42 4.92
N LEU A 547 -3.32 -5.81 3.76
CA LEU A 547 -4.68 -5.48 3.31
C LEU A 547 -5.47 -6.77 3.12
N SER A 548 -6.65 -6.86 3.71
CA SER A 548 -7.62 -7.94 3.46
C SER A 548 -8.95 -7.37 2.95
N ILE A 549 -9.60 -8.13 2.08
CA ILE A 549 -10.94 -7.84 1.56
C ILE A 549 -11.80 -9.07 1.86
N PRO A 550 -12.74 -8.98 2.82
CA PRO A 550 -13.52 -10.13 3.25
C PRO A 550 -14.54 -10.53 2.18
N LEU A 551 -14.72 -11.83 1.99
CA LEU A 551 -15.88 -12.35 1.25
C LEU A 551 -17.10 -12.49 2.18
N PRO A 552 -18.33 -12.41 1.66
CA PRO A 552 -19.56 -12.51 2.46
C PRO A 552 -19.63 -13.78 3.34
N GLU A 553 -19.08 -14.90 2.87
CA GLU A 553 -19.11 -16.20 3.56
C GLU A 553 -18.13 -16.30 4.75
N GLU A 554 -17.11 -15.44 4.81
CA GLU A 554 -15.91 -15.66 5.64
C GLU A 554 -15.82 -14.81 6.90
N GLN A 555 -16.79 -13.93 7.13
CA GLN A 555 -16.82 -13.09 8.32
C GLN A 555 -16.90 -13.96 9.60
N SER A 556 -15.93 -13.78 10.50
CA SER A 556 -15.85 -14.55 11.74
C SER A 556 -17.03 -14.23 12.68
N PRO A 557 -17.40 -15.13 13.61
CA PRO A 557 -18.46 -14.87 14.58
C PRO A 557 -18.22 -13.63 15.43
N ASP A 558 -16.96 -13.37 15.82
CA ASP A 558 -16.56 -12.23 16.65
C ASP A 558 -16.65 -10.91 15.86
N GLN A 559 -16.18 -10.92 14.60
CA GLN A 559 -16.35 -9.78 13.69
C GLN A 559 -17.83 -9.47 13.44
N LYS A 560 -18.68 -10.50 13.30
CA LYS A 560 -20.14 -10.35 13.18
C LYS A 560 -20.78 -9.78 14.45
N ALA A 561 -20.31 -10.16 15.63
CA ALA A 561 -20.84 -9.71 16.91
C ALA A 561 -20.47 -8.24 17.21
N GLU A 562 -19.23 -7.81 16.93
CA GLU A 562 -18.79 -6.42 17.08
C GLU A 562 -19.48 -5.49 16.06
N ALA A 563 -19.51 -5.90 14.79
CA ALA A 563 -20.15 -5.21 13.67
C ALA A 563 -21.62 -4.86 13.89
N GLN A 564 -22.39 -5.80 14.45
CA GLN A 564 -23.85 -5.68 14.58
C GLN A 564 -24.30 -4.89 15.81
N SER A 565 -23.38 -4.57 16.73
CA SER A 565 -23.73 -3.87 17.98
C SER A 565 -24.06 -2.39 17.75
N PHE A 566 -23.50 -1.77 16.71
CA PHE A 566 -23.68 -0.36 16.37
C PHE A 566 -24.44 -0.21 15.06
N ASN A 567 -25.52 0.57 15.05
CA ASN A 567 -26.27 0.83 13.83
C ASN A 567 -25.54 1.83 12.91
N TRP A 568 -24.88 1.33 11.87
CA TRP A 568 -24.18 2.14 10.87
C TRP A 568 -25.12 2.78 9.83
N ARG A 569 -26.35 2.26 9.65
CA ARG A 569 -27.40 2.93 8.86
C ARG A 569 -27.95 4.10 9.64
N THR A 570 -27.49 5.29 9.31
CA THR A 570 -28.00 6.51 9.93
C THR A 570 -28.32 7.56 8.89
N ASN A 571 -29.60 7.92 8.78
CA ASN A 571 -30.03 9.11 8.05
C ASN A 571 -29.90 10.31 8.98
N ILE A 572 -28.66 10.75 9.20
CA ILE A 572 -28.33 11.90 10.05
C ILE A 572 -28.28 13.12 9.16
N ASN A 573 -29.05 14.15 9.51
CA ASN A 573 -28.77 15.49 9.01
C ASN A 573 -27.53 16.01 9.74
N TRP A 574 -26.41 16.09 9.02
CA TRP A 574 -25.11 16.45 9.60
C TRP A 574 -25.02 17.95 9.98
N SER A 575 -26.04 18.75 9.63
CA SER A 575 -26.20 20.12 10.12
C SER A 575 -27.00 20.21 11.43
N ASP A 576 -27.72 19.16 11.82
CA ASP A 576 -28.54 19.14 13.04
C ASP A 576 -27.72 18.69 14.26
N GLN A 577 -27.39 19.66 15.11
CA GLN A 577 -26.63 19.42 16.34
C GLN A 577 -27.26 18.36 17.25
N LYS A 578 -28.60 18.28 17.31
CA LYS A 578 -29.29 17.32 18.18
C LYS A 578 -29.09 15.89 17.70
N GLN A 579 -29.04 15.67 16.39
CA GLN A 579 -28.77 14.35 15.80
C GLN A 579 -27.31 13.95 16.00
N ILE A 580 -26.38 14.90 15.91
CA ILE A 580 -24.96 14.68 16.24
C ILE A 580 -24.78 14.32 17.71
N ASP A 581 -25.49 14.99 18.63
CA ASP A 581 -25.44 14.67 20.07
C ASP A 581 -25.99 13.26 20.34
N GLN A 582 -27.06 12.86 19.64
CA GLN A 582 -27.61 11.49 19.71
C GLN A 582 -26.61 10.45 19.17
N LEU A 583 -25.96 10.72 18.04
CA LEU A 583 -24.90 9.88 17.51
C LEU A 583 -23.75 9.73 18.52
N THR A 584 -23.31 10.83 19.12
CA THR A 584 -22.25 10.85 20.14
C THR A 584 -22.62 9.97 21.34
N GLN A 585 -23.85 10.06 21.85
CA GLN A 585 -24.33 9.19 22.94
C GLN A 585 -24.35 7.71 22.54
N ARG A 586 -24.77 7.40 21.32
CA ARG A 586 -24.77 6.03 20.79
C ARG A 586 -23.37 5.45 20.67
N ILE A 587 -22.39 6.24 20.20
CA ILE A 587 -20.99 5.81 20.12
C ILE A 587 -20.46 5.49 21.52
N ARG A 588 -20.65 6.39 22.51
CA ARG A 588 -20.22 6.14 23.90
C ARG A 588 -20.85 4.88 24.51
N THR A 589 -22.11 4.60 24.16
CA THR A 589 -22.83 3.43 24.68
C THR A 589 -22.31 2.14 24.06
N SER A 590 -21.97 2.16 22.76
CA SER A 590 -21.58 0.95 22.02
C SER A 590 -20.09 0.63 22.14
N PHE A 591 -19.24 1.67 22.16
CA PHE A 591 -17.78 1.55 22.15
C PHE A 591 -17.11 1.91 23.48
N GLY A 592 -17.90 2.31 24.48
CA GLY A 592 -17.41 2.65 25.82
C GLY A 592 -16.81 4.05 25.94
N SER A 593 -16.30 4.36 27.14
CA SER A 593 -15.80 5.70 27.49
C SER A 593 -14.39 6.00 27.00
N GLN A 594 -13.64 4.99 26.55
CA GLN A 594 -12.27 5.13 26.03
C GLN A 594 -12.26 5.41 24.52
N ALA A 595 -13.41 5.32 23.85
CA ALA A 595 -13.52 5.61 22.43
C ALA A 595 -13.31 7.09 22.13
N SER A 596 -12.58 7.38 21.06
CA SER A 596 -12.52 8.70 20.44
C SER A 596 -13.28 8.69 19.12
N ALA A 597 -13.93 9.79 18.76
CA ALA A 597 -14.74 9.85 17.54
C ALA A 597 -14.59 11.20 16.86
N TYR A 598 -14.40 11.15 15.55
CA TYR A 598 -14.13 12.29 14.68
C TYR A 598 -15.11 12.26 13.51
N LEU A 599 -15.61 13.43 13.14
CA LEU A 599 -16.41 13.64 11.96
C LEU A 599 -15.64 14.54 11.01
N TYR A 600 -15.31 14.02 9.84
CA TYR A 600 -14.64 14.76 8.78
C TYR A 600 -15.66 15.21 7.72
N HIS A 601 -15.55 16.46 7.32
CA HIS A 601 -16.37 17.04 6.27
C HIS A 601 -15.54 18.04 5.48
N GLN A 602 -15.47 17.85 4.17
CA GLN A 602 -14.56 18.60 3.30
C GLN A 602 -13.13 18.60 3.87
N LYS A 603 -12.67 19.72 4.41
CA LYS A 603 -11.33 19.90 4.99
C LYS A 603 -11.35 19.99 6.52
N GLU A 604 -12.54 20.05 7.11
CA GLU A 604 -12.74 20.26 8.53
C GLU A 604 -12.83 18.93 9.28
N ARG A 605 -12.30 18.94 10.50
CA ARG A 605 -12.42 17.84 11.46
C ARG A 605 -13.18 18.36 12.66
N ARG A 606 -14.29 17.70 12.98
CA ARG A 606 -15.07 17.94 14.18
C ARG A 606 -14.87 16.78 15.16
N VAL A 607 -14.49 17.09 16.38
CA VAL A 607 -14.35 16.11 17.45
C VAL A 607 -15.71 15.86 18.09
N LEU A 608 -16.14 14.60 18.16
CA LEU A 608 -17.37 14.19 18.83
C LEU A 608 -17.07 13.66 20.25
N ILE A 609 -16.03 12.83 20.38
CA ILE A 609 -15.63 12.19 21.63
C ILE A 609 -14.11 12.10 21.68
N GLY A 610 -13.53 12.24 22.88
CA GLY A 610 -12.10 12.07 23.10
C GLY A 610 -11.31 13.37 22.89
N PRO A 611 -9.98 13.31 22.98
CA PRO A 611 -9.12 14.45 22.70
C PRO A 611 -9.20 14.83 21.22
N GLU A 612 -8.93 16.10 20.93
CA GLU A 612 -8.97 16.62 19.56
C GLU A 612 -7.92 15.98 18.65
N GLN A 613 -6.81 15.51 19.23
CA GLN A 613 -5.73 14.82 18.53
C GLN A 613 -5.56 13.42 19.14
N PHE A 614 -5.95 12.38 18.41
CA PHE A 614 -5.64 10.99 18.78
C PHE A 614 -4.17 10.66 18.52
N PHE A 615 -3.62 11.19 17.43
CA PHE A 615 -2.21 11.10 17.06
C PHE A 615 -1.54 12.48 17.28
N GLN A 616 -0.32 12.48 17.80
CA GLN A 616 0.36 13.67 18.35
C GLN A 616 1.08 14.54 17.29
N ASP A 617 0.37 14.94 16.24
CA ASP A 617 0.88 15.94 15.31
C ASP A 617 0.07 17.23 15.47
N GLU A 618 0.63 18.20 16.20
CA GLU A 618 0.10 19.55 16.16
C GLU A 618 0.21 20.09 14.73
N ASP A 619 -0.82 20.82 14.31
CA ASP A 619 -0.96 21.49 13.00
C ASP A 619 0.05 22.68 12.92
N GLU A 620 1.34 22.41 13.11
CA GLU A 620 2.42 23.40 13.15
C GLU A 620 3.10 23.54 11.77
N LEU A 621 3.61 24.75 11.50
CA LEU A 621 4.48 24.99 10.35
C LEU A 621 5.90 24.54 10.70
N GLN A 622 6.37 23.48 10.06
CA GLN A 622 7.73 23.00 10.17
C GLN A 622 8.61 23.56 9.05
N GLN A 623 9.87 23.88 9.36
CA GLN A 623 10.87 24.23 8.35
C GLN A 623 11.53 22.97 7.77
N VAL A 624 11.52 22.88 6.45
CA VAL A 624 12.12 21.82 5.64
C VAL A 624 13.26 22.41 4.83
N TRP A 625 14.44 21.80 4.89
CA TRP A 625 15.59 22.20 4.09
C TRP A 625 15.57 21.48 2.74
N MET A 626 15.65 22.24 1.65
CA MET A 626 15.75 21.74 0.28
C MET A 626 17.00 22.30 -0.41
N ALA A 627 17.37 21.68 -1.54
CA ALA A 627 18.46 22.15 -2.42
C ALA A 627 18.31 23.62 -2.87
N ALA A 628 17.09 24.17 -2.83
CA ALA A 628 16.78 25.56 -3.19
C ALA A 628 16.55 26.51 -1.99
N GLY A 629 16.62 26.05 -0.74
CA GLY A 629 16.40 26.88 0.46
C GLY A 629 15.60 26.21 1.58
N TYR A 630 15.23 27.00 2.60
CA TYR A 630 14.31 26.56 3.66
C TYR A 630 12.87 26.87 3.28
N TRP A 631 11.96 25.94 3.56
CA TRP A 631 10.55 26.05 3.21
C TRP A 631 9.69 25.70 4.42
N SER A 632 8.53 26.33 4.55
CA SER A 632 7.57 25.96 5.57
C SER A 632 6.56 24.97 5.00
N GLN A 633 6.34 23.87 5.72
CA GLN A 633 5.27 22.91 5.43
C GLN A 633 4.42 22.71 6.67
N ARG A 634 3.11 22.56 6.49
CA ARG A 634 2.21 22.22 7.59
C ARG A 634 2.36 20.73 7.92
N LYS A 635 2.66 20.39 9.17
CA LYS A 635 2.58 19.01 9.65
C LYS A 635 1.11 18.62 9.70
N ILE A 636 0.71 17.60 8.95
CA ILE A 636 -0.68 17.14 8.92
C ILE A 636 -0.79 15.90 9.78
N ASP A 637 -1.77 15.92 10.69
CA ASP A 637 -2.17 14.76 11.49
C ASP A 637 -2.36 13.51 10.63
N PHE A 638 -1.71 12.41 11.03
CA PHE A 638 -1.78 11.12 10.35
C PHE A 638 -3.23 10.69 10.05
N LEU A 639 -4.10 10.78 11.06
CA LEU A 639 -5.49 10.35 10.91
C LEU A 639 -6.24 11.22 9.90
N LYS A 640 -6.02 12.53 9.93
CA LYS A 640 -6.58 13.45 8.94
C LYS A 640 -6.09 13.11 7.53
N GLU A 641 -4.81 12.88 7.32
CA GLU A 641 -4.26 12.61 6.00
C GLU A 641 -4.67 11.23 5.44
N LEU A 642 -4.90 10.24 6.31
CA LEU A 642 -5.53 8.96 5.96
C LEU A 642 -6.99 9.10 5.53
N CYS A 643 -7.70 10.11 6.02
CA CYS A 643 -9.13 10.28 5.81
C CYS A 643 -9.43 11.23 4.64
N VAL A 644 -8.77 12.38 4.66
CA VAL A 644 -8.91 13.51 3.74
C VAL A 644 -7.52 13.90 3.26
N ARG A 645 -7.06 13.28 2.18
CA ARG A 645 -5.72 13.54 1.66
C ARG A 645 -5.70 14.86 0.90
N SER A 646 -4.93 15.83 1.40
CA SER A 646 -4.86 17.18 0.84
C SER A 646 -3.59 17.46 0.03
N GLN A 647 -2.73 16.45 -0.14
CA GLN A 647 -1.47 16.57 -0.87
C GLN A 647 -1.69 17.14 -2.29
N PRO A 648 -0.82 18.05 -2.76
CA PRO A 648 -0.89 18.60 -4.11
C PRO A 648 -0.61 17.53 -5.18
N GLY A 649 -0.98 17.80 -6.42
CA GLY A 649 -0.75 16.89 -7.54
C GLY A 649 -1.87 15.86 -7.67
N TRP A 650 -1.57 14.56 -7.48
CA TRP A 650 -2.56 13.48 -7.70
C TRP A 650 -3.84 13.64 -6.86
N PHE A 651 -3.72 13.84 -5.54
CA PHE A 651 -4.85 14.16 -4.66
C PHE A 651 -5.28 15.64 -4.75
N GLY A 652 -4.70 16.41 -5.67
CA GLY A 652 -5.30 17.61 -6.23
C GLY A 652 -6.50 17.29 -7.10
N VAL A 653 -6.38 16.25 -7.95
CA VAL A 653 -7.32 15.89 -9.02
C VAL A 653 -8.33 14.82 -8.58
N VAL A 654 -7.87 13.76 -7.89
CA VAL A 654 -8.73 12.64 -7.48
C VAL A 654 -8.98 12.65 -5.98
N SER A 655 -10.08 12.05 -5.55
CA SER A 655 -10.46 11.93 -4.14
C SER A 655 -9.98 10.64 -3.49
N GLN A 656 -9.76 9.59 -4.29
CA GLN A 656 -9.50 8.24 -3.82
C GLN A 656 -8.70 7.44 -4.87
N THR A 657 -7.97 6.42 -4.43
CA THR A 657 -7.34 5.43 -5.32
C THR A 657 -7.95 4.04 -5.11
N SER A 658 -7.75 3.14 -6.07
CA SER A 658 -8.22 1.74 -5.93
C SER A 658 -7.33 0.95 -4.96
N PRO A 659 -7.87 -0.03 -4.23
CA PRO A 659 -7.13 -0.78 -3.20
C PRO A 659 -5.85 -1.42 -3.76
N GLY A 660 -4.71 -1.21 -3.09
CA GLY A 660 -3.40 -1.64 -3.60
C GLY A 660 -2.43 -2.18 -2.56
N CYS A 661 -2.63 -1.88 -1.27
CA CYS A 661 -1.66 -2.24 -0.21
C CYS A 661 -0.25 -1.63 -0.43
N GLY A 662 -0.15 -0.54 -1.18
CA GLY A 662 1.11 0.14 -1.47
C GLY A 662 1.78 0.79 -0.24
N PRO A 663 3.09 1.08 -0.31
CA PRO A 663 3.84 1.68 0.78
C PRO A 663 3.43 3.14 1.06
N MET A 664 2.83 3.82 0.09
CA MET A 664 2.50 5.25 0.19
C MET A 664 1.16 5.55 0.89
N LEU A 665 0.41 4.50 1.25
CA LEU A 665 -0.89 4.58 1.93
C LEU A 665 -1.97 5.40 1.17
N GLU A 666 -1.82 5.58 -0.14
CA GLU A 666 -2.74 6.36 -0.98
C GLU A 666 -4.16 5.81 -1.02
N ASP A 667 -4.30 4.48 -0.97
CA ASP A 667 -5.57 3.79 -1.02
C ASP A 667 -6.38 3.90 0.28
N LEU A 668 -5.81 4.47 1.35
CA LEU A 668 -6.52 4.72 2.60
C LEU A 668 -7.41 5.97 2.55
N ALA A 669 -7.13 6.94 1.68
CA ALA A 669 -7.93 8.15 1.51
C ALA A 669 -9.30 7.82 0.91
N ILE A 670 -10.38 8.25 1.58
CA ILE A 670 -11.76 7.91 1.17
C ILE A 670 -12.73 9.10 1.10
N LEU A 671 -12.44 10.25 1.73
CA LEU A 671 -13.31 11.42 1.65
C LEU A 671 -12.92 12.33 0.48
N ASP A 672 -13.89 12.70 -0.35
CA ASP A 672 -13.72 13.80 -1.31
C ASP A 672 -13.88 15.13 -0.57
N ARG A 673 -12.78 15.89 -0.48
CA ARG A 673 -12.75 17.19 0.21
C ARG A 673 -13.56 18.28 -0.49
N SER A 674 -13.91 18.08 -1.76
CA SER A 674 -14.65 19.03 -2.59
C SER A 674 -16.14 18.72 -2.67
N ASP A 675 -16.57 17.55 -2.20
CA ASP A 675 -17.97 17.13 -2.18
C ASP A 675 -18.65 17.62 -0.89
N PRO A 676 -19.58 18.60 -0.96
CA PRO A 676 -20.32 19.10 0.20
C PRO A 676 -21.35 18.11 0.75
N HIS A 677 -21.59 16.98 0.07
CA HIS A 677 -22.52 15.95 0.52
C HIS A 677 -21.82 14.77 1.18
N ALA A 678 -20.48 14.73 1.17
CA ALA A 678 -19.70 13.63 1.74
C ALA A 678 -19.29 13.92 3.19
N TRP A 679 -19.49 12.92 4.05
CA TRP A 679 -19.16 12.97 5.47
C TRP A 679 -18.48 11.67 5.88
N LEU A 680 -17.42 11.74 6.68
CA LEU A 680 -16.69 10.56 7.13
C LEU A 680 -16.66 10.51 8.65
N LEU A 681 -17.30 9.49 9.22
CA LEU A 681 -17.21 9.18 10.65
C LEU A 681 -16.03 8.25 10.89
N VAL A 682 -15.20 8.59 11.87
CA VAL A 682 -14.08 7.78 12.32
C VAL A 682 -14.20 7.55 13.82
N ILE A 683 -14.17 6.29 14.25
CA ILE A 683 -14.19 5.90 15.67
C ILE A 683 -12.89 5.17 15.95
N ALA A 684 -12.12 5.68 16.91
CA ALA A 684 -10.83 5.13 17.34
C ALA A 684 -10.95 4.50 18.73
N LEU A 685 -10.42 3.30 18.88
CA LEU A 685 -10.33 2.56 20.14
C LEU A 685 -8.88 2.21 20.42
N ALA A 686 -8.44 2.44 21.65
CA ALA A 686 -7.18 1.92 22.15
C ALA A 686 -7.46 0.66 23.00
N GLU A 687 -6.93 -0.47 22.58
CA GLU A 687 -7.04 -1.78 23.24
C GLU A 687 -5.66 -2.19 23.76
N GLY A 688 -5.28 -1.65 24.92
CA GLY A 688 -3.92 -1.79 25.42
C GLY A 688 -2.95 -0.94 24.59
N GLU A 689 -2.01 -1.56 23.88
CA GLU A 689 -1.10 -0.88 22.95
C GLU A 689 -1.55 -0.99 21.47
N ASP A 690 -2.63 -1.71 21.20
CA ASP A 690 -3.24 -1.81 19.87
C ASP A 690 -4.29 -0.73 19.65
N ILE A 691 -4.47 -0.34 18.39
CA ILE A 691 -5.41 0.70 17.96
C ILE A 691 -6.31 0.14 16.87
N VAL A 692 -7.62 0.31 17.05
CA VAL A 692 -8.62 -0.04 16.04
C VAL A 692 -9.38 1.21 15.61
N LEU A 693 -9.37 1.49 14.31
CA LEU A 693 -10.09 2.57 13.66
C LEU A 693 -11.25 2.00 12.84
N TYR A 694 -12.47 2.40 13.15
CA TYR A 694 -13.64 2.14 12.32
C TYR A 694 -13.98 3.39 11.52
N ARG A 695 -14.12 3.26 10.20
CA ARG A 695 -14.42 4.36 9.30
C ARG A 695 -15.68 4.09 8.51
N LYS A 696 -16.59 5.07 8.46
CA LYS A 696 -17.80 4.99 7.65
C LYS A 696 -17.99 6.27 6.86
N LEU A 697 -17.97 6.13 5.54
CA LEU A 697 -18.29 7.20 4.60
C LEU A 697 -19.81 7.25 4.37
N TYR A 698 -20.39 8.42 4.61
CA TYR A 698 -21.78 8.77 4.39
C TYR A 698 -21.86 9.79 3.25
N ARG A 699 -22.95 9.73 2.49
CA ARG A 699 -23.27 10.68 1.44
C ARG A 699 -24.72 11.10 1.61
N GLU A 700 -24.97 12.40 1.70
CA GLU A 700 -26.33 12.94 1.64
C GLU A 700 -26.82 12.92 0.19
N GLU A 701 -28.10 12.67 -0.04
CA GLU A 701 -28.68 12.94 -1.36
C GLU A 701 -28.61 14.45 -1.62
N PRO A 702 -28.17 14.88 -2.83
CA PRO A 702 -28.27 16.28 -3.20
C PRO A 702 -29.74 16.68 -3.15
N VAL A 703 -30.07 17.73 -2.39
CA VAL A 703 -31.42 18.30 -2.36
C VAL A 703 -31.76 18.74 -3.79
N GLN A 704 -32.69 18.03 -4.43
CA GLN A 704 -33.16 18.31 -5.80
C GLN A 704 -33.79 19.69 -5.93
#